data_AF-A0A0D2B6M7-F1
#
_entry.id   AF-A0A0D2B6M7-F1
#
_cell.length_a   1.000
_cell.length_b   1.000
_cell.length_c   1.000
_cell.angle_alpha   90.00
_cell.angle_beta   90.00
_cell.angle_gamma   90.00
#
_symmetry.space_group_name_H-M   'P 1'
#
loop_
_entity.id
_entity.type
_entity.pdbx_description
1 polymer ?
#
loop_
_entity_poly.entity_id
_entity_poly.type
_entity_poly.pdbx_seq_one_letter_code
_entity_poly.pdbx_strand_id
1 'polypeptide(L)'
;MMLEGLSKVLLVVGLLCSIASAQSGNASTTYKTRFDGVTWDAANWILTTTELDQGHYQSRATVANGYHGINVAALGPFFEVDTPVAGDDINGWPLFGRRQTFATVGGFWDSEPKLNGTNFPWLDQYGWDTAISGIPHWGGLVVDLGGSNFLAASTNKSTISDFKSSLDMKNGLMNWAFTWTPGGGHGSFNVSYQMFAHRLYVNQGFVTLNITASKATNVSVANVLNGDCAVRTTPGQNGVDASNPDLIFSSVSPNGISNVTAWVYAAVSHSGANVKSNQSSTVGRPYVGNNESSVARSYQAGLEAGKVATFTKFVGLASSDGYLQPRAVARDAALKAASAGYSESLQSHTQEWNTNFPTTSVDDFSYPENGTLPDDPYIIEAAIAAVANPYHLLQNTISENALTASDNSSINSHSIAVGGLGSDSYAGQIFWDAEIWMQPGLVAAFPASGQGIANYRVERYQQALANTKTAYQSSQNNTNFSSNAAIFPWTSGRFGNCTATGPCFDYEYHINGDIGLEFTNYWVSSGDTSFFRESLYPIFDSVATLYSELLVKNGTRWALKNMTDPDEYANHVDNGAFTNALISQHLSYANDFRGMFNGTPNSTWDSQADNVIIARDAEADITLEYVGMNGSIEVKQADVILNTFPLGFTGQNYTAQDSLSDLDYYAAKTSISSPAMTYAIFSIIANSVSPSGCSSYTYQHASTSPYLRGPWFQFSEQLVDSFQDNGGTHPAYPFLTGHGGSNQVVLFGYLGLRLVPDFSLHVDPSLPPQIPQIKYRTFHWHGWPVGAFSNQTHTVLSRGGGLEPAEGAVPNATYADSPIPVLVGTVGSEPRARLSLAPNGSVTIENRQIGLVKTTQDNVAQCLPATSPDEYLPGQFPIAAVDGAASTKWQPAVANKTASVTVSLPVGYRVRAVQFDWAQAPPWNYTVLFHNETLKSPSAVGASSANGVLKVASDERVRINNTYNATEILDIGPLESNITTFNVPADQTVYTSKYATLQIWGSLANGTANAKNMGGEGATVAEWSIIVDGLSQNQSESHLKKRDLGGNLKTREAMNADVLLKLGRVARYMEGRKRMERANEIWI
;
A
#
# COMPACT_ATOMS: atom_id res chain seq x y z
N MET A 1 -41.55 -21.86 30.42
CA MET A 1 -42.24 -21.67 29.12
C MET A 1 -42.79 -20.27 28.84
N MET A 2 -42.90 -19.34 29.81
CA MET A 2 -43.26 -17.93 29.53
C MET A 2 -42.11 -16.92 29.76
N LEU A 3 -40.90 -17.40 30.07
CA LEU A 3 -39.69 -16.57 30.30
C LEU A 3 -38.62 -16.68 29.20
N GLU A 4 -38.65 -17.72 28.36
CA GLU A 4 -37.73 -17.86 27.21
C GLU A 4 -38.21 -17.10 25.95
N GLY A 5 -39.48 -16.71 25.91
CA GLY A 5 -40.07 -15.95 24.79
C GLY A 5 -39.75 -14.45 24.81
N LEU A 6 -39.44 -13.87 25.97
CA LEU A 6 -39.14 -12.43 26.08
C LEU A 6 -37.66 -12.11 25.85
N SER A 7 -36.74 -13.06 26.09
CA SER A 7 -35.32 -12.86 25.84
C SER A 7 -34.95 -12.87 24.35
N LYS A 8 -35.77 -13.50 23.49
CA LYS A 8 -35.58 -13.52 22.03
C LYS A 8 -36.14 -12.29 21.31
N VAL A 9 -37.10 -11.60 21.92
CA VAL A 9 -37.70 -10.38 21.33
C VAL A 9 -36.89 -9.12 21.68
N LEU A 10 -36.21 -9.08 22.83
CA LEU A 10 -35.30 -7.97 23.16
C LEU A 10 -33.99 -7.97 22.35
N LEU A 11 -33.55 -9.10 21.81
CA LEU A 11 -32.35 -9.17 20.96
C LEU A 11 -32.59 -8.62 19.53
N VAL A 12 -33.82 -8.70 19.02
CA VAL A 12 -34.15 -8.27 17.65
C VAL A 12 -34.43 -6.77 17.56
N VAL A 13 -34.84 -6.13 18.66
CA VAL A 13 -35.00 -4.66 18.72
C VAL A 13 -33.71 -3.97 19.22
N GLY A 14 -32.85 -4.68 19.97
CA GLY A 14 -31.57 -4.16 20.46
C GLY A 14 -30.51 -3.90 19.37
N LEU A 15 -30.57 -4.60 18.23
CA LEU A 15 -29.62 -4.40 17.11
C LEU A 15 -30.00 -3.26 16.14
N LEU A 16 -31.18 -2.66 16.30
CA LEU A 16 -31.60 -1.48 15.53
C LEU A 16 -31.41 -0.16 16.30
N CYS A 17 -30.85 -0.21 17.51
CA CYS A 17 -30.53 0.97 18.33
C CYS A 17 -29.11 0.98 18.91
N SER A 18 -28.19 0.13 18.45
CA SER A 18 -26.77 0.22 18.79
C SER A 18 -26.04 1.29 17.95
N ILE A 19 -26.51 2.53 18.09
CA ILE A 19 -25.70 3.75 18.05
C ILE A 19 -25.83 4.35 19.47
N ALA A 20 -25.17 3.72 20.45
CA ALA A 20 -24.78 4.30 21.75
C ALA A 20 -24.38 3.19 22.75
N SER A 21 -23.07 3.09 22.99
CA SER A 21 -22.38 2.74 24.26
C SER A 21 -22.86 1.55 25.11
N ALA A 22 -21.97 0.56 25.33
CA ALA A 22 -21.06 0.58 26.48
C ALA A 22 -20.24 -0.74 26.61
N GLN A 23 -18.93 -0.66 26.39
CA GLN A 23 -17.96 -1.20 27.33
C GLN A 23 -17.15 -0.02 27.88
N SER A 24 -16.87 -0.10 29.17
CA SER A 24 -16.33 0.94 30.05
C SER A 24 -15.21 1.79 29.45
N GLY A 25 -15.41 3.12 29.42
CA GLY A 25 -14.31 4.08 29.56
C GLY A 25 -14.10 5.10 28.44
N ASN A 26 -14.43 4.82 27.17
CA ASN A 26 -14.23 5.79 26.08
C ASN A 26 -15.53 6.06 25.34
N ALA A 27 -15.97 7.32 25.35
CA ALA A 27 -16.95 7.78 24.37
C ALA A 27 -16.37 7.55 22.96
N SER A 28 -17.12 6.88 22.07
CA SER A 28 -16.70 6.74 20.66
C SER A 28 -16.43 8.13 20.09
N THR A 29 -15.16 8.40 19.80
CA THR A 29 -14.73 9.59 19.07
C THR A 29 -14.80 9.28 17.59
N THR A 30 -15.80 9.84 16.92
CA THR A 30 -15.87 9.86 15.46
C THR A 30 -15.08 11.05 14.94
N TYR A 31 -14.13 10.81 14.04
CA TYR A 31 -13.30 11.82 13.40
C TYR A 31 -13.79 12.11 11.98
N LYS A 32 -13.65 13.36 11.54
CA LYS A 32 -13.79 13.69 10.12
C LYS A 32 -12.52 13.28 9.39
N THR A 33 -12.67 12.79 8.17
CA THR A 33 -11.53 12.55 7.29
C THR A 33 -11.32 13.74 6.36
N ARG A 34 -10.27 13.70 5.52
CA ARG A 34 -10.07 14.68 4.46
C ARG A 34 -11.07 14.56 3.30
N PHE A 35 -11.80 13.46 3.21
CA PHE A 35 -12.81 13.24 2.18
C PHE A 35 -14.17 13.72 2.69
N ASP A 36 -14.83 14.55 1.89
CA ASP A 36 -16.14 15.09 2.21
C ASP A 36 -17.18 13.98 2.45
N GLY A 37 -17.98 14.14 3.49
CA GLY A 37 -19.00 13.16 3.88
C GLY A 37 -18.45 11.84 4.46
N VAL A 38 -17.14 11.70 4.62
CA VAL A 38 -16.51 10.48 5.17
C VAL A 38 -16.03 10.69 6.61
N THR A 39 -16.43 9.78 7.50
CA THR A 39 -16.07 9.79 8.93
C THR A 39 -15.47 8.47 9.39
N TRP A 40 -14.62 8.53 10.41
CA TRP A 40 -13.90 7.41 11.02
C TRP A 40 -14.29 7.21 12.49
N ASP A 41 -14.83 6.04 12.84
CA ASP A 41 -15.02 5.61 14.23
C ASP A 41 -13.82 4.76 14.68
N ALA A 42 -12.88 5.39 15.37
CA ALA A 42 -11.62 4.75 15.76
C ALA A 42 -11.79 3.58 16.73
N ALA A 43 -12.84 3.58 17.57
CA ALA A 43 -13.04 2.53 18.57
C ALA A 43 -13.58 1.22 17.96
N ASN A 44 -14.39 1.36 16.91
CA ASN A 44 -15.07 0.23 16.24
C ASN A 44 -14.48 -0.09 14.87
N TRP A 45 -13.55 0.73 14.38
CA TRP A 45 -12.93 0.62 13.06
C TRP A 45 -13.92 0.70 11.90
N ILE A 46 -14.79 1.72 11.94
CA ILE A 46 -15.84 1.90 10.95
C ILE A 46 -15.58 3.17 10.13
N LEU A 47 -15.40 3.00 8.82
CA LEU A 47 -15.51 4.09 7.85
C LEU A 47 -16.97 4.23 7.42
N THR A 48 -17.48 5.46 7.39
CA THR A 48 -18.84 5.78 6.94
C THR A 48 -18.78 6.88 5.91
N THR A 49 -19.52 6.74 4.81
CA THR A 49 -19.78 7.81 3.83
C THR A 49 -21.27 8.16 3.76
N THR A 50 -21.59 9.43 3.59
CA THR A 50 -22.92 9.93 3.22
C THR A 50 -23.02 10.34 1.74
N GLU A 51 -21.92 10.27 1.00
CA GLU A 51 -21.86 10.59 -0.41
C GLU A 51 -22.08 9.35 -1.27
N LEU A 52 -23.09 9.41 -2.13
CA LEU A 52 -23.39 8.37 -3.11
C LEU A 52 -22.71 8.69 -4.44
N ASP A 53 -21.68 7.95 -4.81
CA ASP A 53 -20.95 8.10 -6.07
C ASP A 53 -21.05 6.82 -6.89
N GLN A 54 -21.88 6.78 -7.92
CA GLN A 54 -22.17 5.57 -8.72
C GLN A 54 -21.34 5.57 -10.00
N GLY A 55 -20.96 4.39 -10.48
CA GLY A 55 -20.25 4.21 -11.75
C GLY A 55 -18.78 4.64 -11.72
N HIS A 56 -18.17 4.74 -10.54
CA HIS A 56 -16.76 5.07 -10.39
C HIS A 56 -16.05 4.05 -9.49
N TYR A 57 -15.02 3.40 -10.01
CA TYR A 57 -14.30 2.32 -9.30
C TYR A 57 -13.78 2.72 -7.92
N GLN A 58 -13.44 4.01 -7.69
CA GLN A 58 -12.96 4.51 -6.41
C GLN A 58 -13.98 4.30 -5.28
N SER A 59 -15.27 4.43 -5.61
CA SER A 59 -16.37 4.32 -4.65
C SER A 59 -16.71 2.88 -4.26
N ARG A 60 -16.23 1.90 -5.04
CA ARG A 60 -16.62 0.49 -4.89
C ARG A 60 -15.97 -0.14 -3.66
N ALA A 61 -16.74 -0.97 -2.96
CA ALA A 61 -16.25 -1.73 -1.82
C ALA A 61 -15.83 -3.14 -2.24
N THR A 62 -14.78 -3.66 -1.62
CA THR A 62 -14.32 -5.04 -1.80
C THR A 62 -14.59 -5.83 -0.52
N VAL A 63 -15.12 -7.04 -0.67
CA VAL A 63 -15.34 -8.01 0.41
C VAL A 63 -14.74 -9.34 -0.03
N ALA A 64 -13.82 -9.90 0.76
CA ALA A 64 -13.17 -11.18 0.48
C ALA A 64 -12.89 -11.95 1.79
N ASN A 65 -12.50 -13.22 1.65
CA ASN A 65 -12.13 -14.09 2.78
C ASN A 65 -10.90 -14.97 2.53
N GLY A 66 -10.10 -14.63 1.52
CA GLY A 66 -8.90 -15.38 1.09
C GLY A 66 -9.19 -16.53 0.12
N TYR A 67 -10.42 -17.03 0.05
CA TYR A 67 -10.81 -18.03 -0.95
C TYR A 67 -11.65 -17.45 -2.07
N HIS A 68 -12.61 -16.59 -1.77
CA HIS A 68 -13.36 -15.84 -2.78
C HIS A 68 -13.44 -14.37 -2.42
N GLY A 69 -13.64 -13.55 -3.44
CA GLY A 69 -13.80 -12.12 -3.30
C GLY A 69 -14.81 -11.56 -4.29
N ILE A 70 -15.36 -10.40 -3.93
CA ILE A 70 -16.29 -9.64 -4.75
C ILE A 70 -16.11 -8.16 -4.49
N ASN A 71 -16.16 -7.39 -5.56
CA ASN A 71 -16.29 -5.95 -5.51
C ASN A 71 -17.73 -5.54 -5.89
N VAL A 72 -18.25 -4.49 -5.27
CA VAL A 72 -19.66 -4.10 -5.35
C VAL A 72 -19.84 -2.59 -5.50
N ALA A 73 -20.96 -2.21 -6.12
CA ALA A 73 -21.34 -0.83 -6.37
C ALA A 73 -21.43 0.04 -5.10
N ALA A 74 -21.35 1.36 -5.26
CA ALA A 74 -21.63 2.30 -4.17
C ALA A 74 -23.09 2.20 -3.67
N LEU A 75 -24.04 1.90 -4.56
CA LEU A 75 -25.47 1.76 -4.23
C LEU A 75 -25.86 0.32 -3.92
N GLY A 76 -25.22 -0.32 -2.94
CA GLY A 76 -25.58 -1.69 -2.52
C GLY A 76 -24.78 -2.81 -3.20
N PRO A 77 -25.17 -4.08 -2.95
CA PRO A 77 -24.36 -5.27 -3.28
C PRO A 77 -24.45 -5.67 -4.76
N PHE A 78 -24.58 -4.72 -5.68
CA PHE A 78 -24.91 -4.97 -7.08
C PHE A 78 -23.66 -4.99 -7.98
N PHE A 79 -23.82 -5.65 -9.13
CA PHE A 79 -22.90 -5.55 -10.26
C PHE A 79 -22.99 -4.14 -10.86
N GLU A 80 -21.84 -3.55 -11.16
CA GLU A 80 -21.72 -2.21 -11.74
C GLU A 80 -20.63 -2.20 -12.81
N VAL A 81 -20.83 -1.33 -13.81
CA VAL A 81 -19.85 -1.01 -14.85
C VAL A 81 -19.55 0.48 -14.68
N ASP A 82 -18.27 0.85 -14.83
CA ASP A 82 -17.91 2.26 -14.70
C ASP A 82 -18.49 3.11 -15.82
N THR A 83 -18.74 4.37 -15.49
CA THR A 83 -18.95 5.44 -16.45
C THR A 83 -17.62 6.10 -16.76
N PRO A 84 -17.31 6.40 -18.04
CA PRO A 84 -16.04 7.03 -18.40
C PRO A 84 -15.77 8.34 -17.67
N VAL A 85 -14.59 8.46 -17.07
CA VAL A 85 -14.08 9.69 -16.46
C VAL A 85 -13.00 10.24 -17.38
N ALA A 86 -13.18 11.47 -17.88
CA ALA A 86 -12.29 12.06 -18.89
C ALA A 86 -12.02 11.15 -20.12
N GLY A 87 -12.99 10.29 -20.46
CA GLY A 87 -12.92 9.36 -21.59
C GLY A 87 -12.25 8.03 -21.30
N ASP A 88 -11.80 7.77 -20.06
CA ASP A 88 -11.21 6.50 -19.63
C ASP A 88 -12.18 5.68 -18.77
N ASP A 89 -12.32 4.40 -19.10
CA ASP A 89 -13.09 3.39 -18.37
C ASP A 89 -12.47 1.98 -18.49
N ILE A 90 -11.18 1.87 -18.81
CA ILE A 90 -10.49 0.58 -18.97
C ILE A 90 -9.46 0.32 -17.87
N ASN A 91 -9.29 -0.95 -17.53
CA ASN A 91 -8.25 -1.44 -16.62
C ASN A 91 -6.87 -1.27 -17.26
N GLY A 92 -5.84 -1.26 -16.41
CA GLY A 92 -4.46 -1.20 -16.85
C GLY A 92 -3.94 -2.49 -17.49
N TRP A 93 -2.62 -2.48 -17.69
CA TRP A 93 -1.85 -3.60 -18.18
C TRP A 93 -2.10 -4.86 -17.31
N PRO A 94 -2.10 -6.09 -17.87
CA PRO A 94 -1.95 -6.42 -19.29
C PRO A 94 -3.28 -6.58 -20.04
N LEU A 95 -4.42 -6.33 -19.37
CA LEU A 95 -5.73 -6.70 -19.89
C LEU A 95 -6.38 -5.64 -20.77
N PHE A 96 -6.26 -4.35 -20.42
CA PHE A 96 -6.93 -3.24 -21.12
C PHE A 96 -8.44 -3.47 -21.35
N GLY A 97 -9.08 -4.21 -20.43
CA GLY A 97 -10.51 -4.53 -20.47
C GLY A 97 -11.35 -3.46 -19.79
N ARG A 98 -12.67 -3.46 -20.05
CA ARG A 98 -13.62 -2.54 -19.40
C ARG A 98 -13.58 -2.67 -17.87
N ARG A 99 -13.56 -1.55 -17.15
CA ARG A 99 -13.70 -1.53 -15.68
C ARG A 99 -15.12 -1.88 -15.25
N GLN A 100 -15.23 -2.86 -14.39
CA GLN A 100 -16.50 -3.32 -13.81
C GLN A 100 -16.26 -3.95 -12.44
N THR A 101 -17.32 -4.13 -11.66
CA THR A 101 -17.25 -4.99 -10.46
C THR A 101 -16.80 -6.38 -10.86
N PHE A 102 -15.91 -6.97 -10.07
CA PHE A 102 -15.33 -8.29 -10.32
C PHE A 102 -15.55 -9.20 -9.13
N ALA A 103 -15.68 -10.50 -9.39
CA ALA A 103 -15.81 -11.55 -8.40
C ALA A 103 -15.05 -12.76 -8.89
N THR A 104 -14.31 -13.43 -8.01
CA THR A 104 -13.51 -14.60 -8.36
C THR A 104 -13.32 -15.54 -7.17
N VAL A 105 -12.67 -16.67 -7.42
CA VAL A 105 -12.11 -17.55 -6.39
C VAL A 105 -10.60 -17.66 -6.60
N GLY A 106 -9.83 -17.81 -5.53
CA GLY A 106 -8.39 -18.03 -5.61
C GLY A 106 -8.07 -19.24 -6.48
N GLY A 107 -6.99 -19.18 -7.26
CA GLY A 107 -6.62 -20.27 -8.16
C GLY A 107 -7.22 -20.19 -9.57
N PHE A 108 -8.27 -19.40 -9.77
CA PHE A 108 -9.13 -19.48 -10.94
C PHE A 108 -8.64 -18.63 -12.11
N TRP A 109 -7.52 -19.03 -12.70
CA TRP A 109 -6.95 -18.38 -13.89
C TRP A 109 -7.29 -19.13 -15.18
N ASP A 110 -7.47 -18.39 -16.26
CA ASP A 110 -7.54 -18.94 -17.62
C ASP A 110 -6.14 -19.26 -18.17
N SER A 111 -6.10 -19.67 -19.43
CA SER A 111 -4.87 -19.81 -20.19
C SER A 111 -5.14 -19.39 -21.63
N GLU A 112 -4.44 -18.36 -22.07
CA GLU A 112 -4.61 -17.77 -23.39
C GLU A 112 -3.26 -17.58 -24.12
N PRO A 113 -3.21 -17.81 -25.45
CA PRO A 113 -1.96 -17.70 -26.20
C PRO A 113 -1.32 -16.32 -26.18
N LYS A 114 -2.13 -15.26 -26.01
CA LYS A 114 -1.70 -13.85 -25.99
C LYS A 114 -2.64 -13.03 -25.12
N LEU A 115 -2.06 -12.17 -24.29
CA LEU A 115 -2.77 -11.08 -23.62
C LEU A 115 -2.81 -9.83 -24.51
N ASN A 116 -3.63 -8.84 -24.14
CA ASN A 116 -3.72 -7.57 -24.88
C ASN A 116 -2.46 -6.70 -24.73
N GLY A 117 -1.67 -6.89 -23.67
CA GLY A 117 -0.39 -6.23 -23.43
C GLY A 117 0.70 -7.21 -23.00
N THR A 118 1.91 -7.00 -23.51
CA THR A 118 3.12 -7.72 -23.09
C THR A 118 4.36 -6.93 -23.45
N ASN A 119 5.38 -6.96 -22.58
CA ASN A 119 6.67 -6.34 -22.85
C ASN A 119 7.57 -7.22 -23.74
N PHE A 120 7.23 -8.51 -23.90
CA PHE A 120 8.04 -9.48 -24.63
C PHE A 120 7.24 -10.30 -25.66
N PRO A 121 6.65 -9.68 -26.71
CA PRO A 121 5.79 -10.38 -27.67
C PRO A 121 6.44 -11.57 -28.38
N TRP A 122 7.77 -11.60 -28.48
CA TRP A 122 8.49 -12.71 -29.10
C TRP A 122 8.44 -14.01 -28.28
N LEU A 123 8.14 -13.93 -26.97
CA LEU A 123 7.99 -15.09 -26.08
C LEU A 123 6.66 -15.83 -26.24
N ASP A 124 5.65 -15.22 -26.88
CA ASP A 124 4.34 -15.84 -27.15
C ASP A 124 4.43 -17.19 -27.88
N GLN A 125 5.55 -17.46 -28.56
CA GLN A 125 5.79 -18.72 -29.27
C GLN A 125 6.15 -19.90 -28.34
N TYR A 126 6.50 -19.64 -27.07
CA TYR A 126 7.05 -20.63 -26.14
C TYR A 126 6.13 -21.01 -25.00
N GLY A 127 5.00 -20.33 -24.84
CA GLY A 127 4.07 -20.58 -23.74
C GLY A 127 2.83 -19.70 -23.84
N TRP A 128 1.85 -19.98 -23.00
CA TRP A 128 0.61 -19.20 -22.89
C TRP A 128 0.62 -18.46 -21.56
N ASP A 129 0.11 -17.24 -21.57
CA ASP A 129 -0.11 -16.45 -20.37
C ASP A 129 -1.42 -16.87 -19.68
N THR A 130 -1.57 -16.45 -18.43
CA THR A 130 -2.78 -16.71 -17.64
C THR A 130 -3.27 -15.44 -16.98
N ALA A 131 -4.59 -15.23 -16.98
CA ALA A 131 -5.27 -14.13 -16.34
C ALA A 131 -6.39 -14.63 -15.42
N ILE A 132 -6.60 -13.94 -14.30
CA ILE A 132 -7.60 -14.34 -13.30
C ILE A 132 -8.98 -14.25 -13.92
N SER A 133 -9.77 -15.32 -13.83
CA SER A 133 -11.09 -15.41 -14.42
C SER A 133 -12.17 -15.00 -13.43
N GLY A 134 -13.27 -14.44 -13.95
CA GLY A 134 -14.41 -14.05 -13.14
C GLY A 134 -15.39 -15.20 -12.92
N ILE A 135 -16.17 -15.12 -11.84
CA ILE A 135 -17.37 -15.94 -11.63
C ILE A 135 -18.63 -15.06 -11.71
N PRO A 136 -19.84 -15.63 -11.81
CA PRO A 136 -21.07 -14.84 -11.72
C PRO A 136 -21.12 -14.01 -10.44
N HIS A 137 -21.44 -12.71 -10.55
CA HIS A 137 -21.56 -11.79 -9.42
C HIS A 137 -22.69 -12.25 -8.52
N TRP A 138 -22.36 -12.60 -7.28
CA TRP A 138 -23.27 -13.27 -6.38
C TRP A 138 -24.00 -12.31 -5.43
N GLY A 139 -23.70 -11.01 -5.42
CA GLY A 139 -24.28 -10.05 -4.47
C GLY A 139 -25.74 -9.67 -4.75
N GLY A 140 -26.22 -9.83 -5.98
CA GLY A 140 -27.51 -9.28 -6.42
C GLY A 140 -28.74 -9.80 -5.65
N LEU A 141 -29.39 -8.89 -4.90
CA LEU A 141 -30.70 -9.08 -4.28
C LEU A 141 -31.56 -7.83 -4.56
N VAL A 142 -32.22 -7.82 -5.72
CA VAL A 142 -32.82 -6.64 -6.35
C VAL A 142 -34.30 -6.49 -6.00
N VAL A 143 -34.72 -5.29 -5.60
CA VAL A 143 -36.15 -4.96 -5.42
C VAL A 143 -36.70 -4.40 -6.73
N ASP A 144 -37.72 -5.05 -7.28
CA ASP A 144 -38.31 -4.73 -8.59
C ASP A 144 -39.81 -4.46 -8.49
N LEU A 145 -40.23 -3.28 -8.96
CA LEU A 145 -41.61 -2.82 -9.03
C LEU A 145 -42.20 -2.90 -10.45
N GLY A 146 -41.42 -3.39 -11.42
CA GLY A 146 -41.77 -3.46 -12.83
C GLY A 146 -41.34 -2.23 -13.63
N GLY A 147 -41.41 -2.33 -14.96
CA GLY A 147 -40.97 -1.27 -15.86
C GLY A 147 -39.51 -0.89 -15.63
N SER A 148 -39.22 0.40 -15.50
CA SER A 148 -37.91 0.96 -15.15
C SER A 148 -37.68 1.16 -13.65
N ASN A 149 -38.64 0.76 -12.79
CA ASN A 149 -38.56 0.95 -11.35
C ASN A 149 -37.97 -0.30 -10.67
N PHE A 150 -36.65 -0.39 -10.60
CA PHE A 150 -35.93 -1.42 -9.86
C PHE A 150 -34.73 -0.82 -9.12
N LEU A 151 -34.36 -1.43 -7.99
CA LEU A 151 -33.23 -1.04 -7.15
C LEU A 151 -31.99 -1.86 -7.52
N ALA A 152 -31.06 -1.25 -8.26
CA ALA A 152 -29.80 -1.82 -8.74
C ALA A 152 -28.71 -0.73 -8.78
N ALA A 153 -27.48 -1.08 -9.16
CA ALA A 153 -26.38 -0.12 -9.30
C ALA A 153 -26.71 1.07 -10.22
N SER A 154 -27.60 0.88 -11.21
CA SER A 154 -28.02 1.92 -12.16
C SER A 154 -29.24 2.73 -11.73
N THR A 155 -29.76 2.52 -10.51
CA THR A 155 -30.90 3.30 -9.99
C THR A 155 -30.55 4.78 -9.95
N ASN A 156 -31.46 5.62 -10.45
CA ASN A 156 -31.25 7.06 -10.54
C ASN A 156 -31.02 7.67 -9.14
N LYS A 157 -29.83 8.27 -8.94
CA LYS A 157 -29.40 8.92 -7.69
C LYS A 157 -30.44 9.91 -7.14
N SER A 158 -31.19 10.62 -7.99
CA SER A 158 -32.23 11.57 -7.55
C SER A 158 -33.43 10.92 -6.83
N THR A 159 -33.58 9.59 -6.95
CA THR A 159 -34.59 8.81 -6.22
C THR A 159 -34.08 8.26 -4.90
N ILE A 160 -32.82 8.51 -4.56
CA ILE A 160 -32.17 8.08 -3.32
C ILE A 160 -31.97 9.29 -2.41
N SER A 161 -32.33 9.13 -1.14
CA SER A 161 -32.19 10.13 -0.09
C SER A 161 -31.69 9.47 1.19
N ASP A 162 -31.17 10.26 2.13
CA ASP A 162 -30.66 9.79 3.43
C ASP A 162 -29.62 8.66 3.29
N PHE A 163 -28.78 8.75 2.26
CA PHE A 163 -27.79 7.73 1.96
C PHE A 163 -26.69 7.67 3.01
N LYS A 164 -26.40 6.45 3.44
CA LYS A 164 -25.26 6.11 4.30
C LYS A 164 -24.71 4.76 3.87
N SER A 165 -23.40 4.65 3.74
CA SER A 165 -22.71 3.37 3.56
C SER A 165 -21.55 3.27 4.54
N SER A 166 -21.26 2.06 5.04
CA SER A 166 -20.18 1.87 6.00
C SER A 166 -19.46 0.54 5.88
N LEU A 167 -18.14 0.59 6.03
CA LEU A 167 -17.23 -0.54 6.09
C LEU A 167 -16.78 -0.72 7.54
N ASP A 168 -17.21 -1.81 8.16
CA ASP A 168 -16.79 -2.23 9.50
C ASP A 168 -15.65 -3.24 9.34
N MET A 169 -14.42 -2.77 9.50
CA MET A 169 -13.21 -3.57 9.29
C MET A 169 -12.93 -4.52 10.45
N LYS A 170 -13.45 -4.22 11.65
CA LYS A 170 -13.29 -5.07 12.83
C LYS A 170 -14.11 -6.35 12.71
N ASN A 171 -15.28 -6.24 12.08
CA ASN A 171 -16.21 -7.35 11.91
C ASN A 171 -16.28 -7.87 10.47
N GLY A 172 -15.62 -7.23 9.50
CA GLY A 172 -15.61 -7.63 8.09
C GLY A 172 -16.95 -7.41 7.36
N LEU A 173 -17.66 -6.33 7.68
CA LEU A 173 -19.04 -6.09 7.20
C LEU A 173 -19.13 -4.86 6.31
N MET A 174 -19.81 -5.02 5.17
CA MET A 174 -20.18 -3.92 4.29
C MET A 174 -21.67 -3.60 4.41
N ASN A 175 -22.01 -2.32 4.59
CA ASN A 175 -23.38 -1.89 4.91
C ASN A 175 -23.84 -0.72 4.05
N TRP A 176 -25.15 -0.66 3.79
CA TRP A 176 -25.83 0.47 3.15
C TRP A 176 -27.17 0.72 3.84
N ALA A 177 -27.56 1.98 3.95
CA ALA A 177 -28.88 2.42 4.38
C ALA A 177 -29.29 3.67 3.60
N PHE A 178 -30.52 3.70 3.10
CA PHE A 178 -31.05 4.83 2.35
C PHE A 178 -32.57 4.75 2.21
N THR A 179 -33.19 5.86 1.80
CA THR A 179 -34.58 5.90 1.39
C THR A 179 -34.66 5.96 -0.14
N TRP A 180 -35.31 4.97 -0.74
CA TRP A 180 -35.59 4.89 -2.18
C TRP A 180 -37.03 5.34 -2.47
N THR A 181 -37.20 6.35 -3.32
CA THR A 181 -38.50 6.91 -3.73
C THR A 181 -38.66 6.79 -5.25
N PRO A 182 -39.05 5.62 -5.77
CA PRO A 182 -39.24 5.41 -7.19
C PRO A 182 -40.41 6.23 -7.77
N GLY A 183 -40.29 6.57 -9.06
CA GLY A 183 -41.32 7.30 -9.80
C GLY A 183 -42.62 6.50 -9.99
N GLY A 184 -43.68 7.13 -10.49
CA GLY A 184 -44.94 6.42 -10.78
C GLY A 184 -45.83 6.18 -9.56
N GLY A 185 -45.57 6.87 -8.44
CA GLY A 185 -46.44 6.87 -7.27
C GLY A 185 -46.39 5.58 -6.45
N HIS A 186 -45.29 4.81 -6.49
CA HIS A 186 -45.10 3.60 -5.68
C HIS A 186 -44.87 3.86 -4.18
N GLY A 187 -44.65 5.12 -3.78
CA GLY A 187 -44.28 5.50 -2.41
C GLY A 187 -42.77 5.41 -2.20
N SER A 188 -42.32 5.65 -0.97
CA SER A 188 -40.92 5.49 -0.57
C SER A 188 -40.69 4.19 0.22
N PHE A 189 -39.44 3.74 0.21
CA PHE A 189 -38.95 2.54 0.88
C PHE A 189 -37.70 2.88 1.68
N ASN A 190 -37.70 2.60 2.98
CA ASN A 190 -36.47 2.60 3.75
C ASN A 190 -35.78 1.26 3.55
N VAL A 191 -34.55 1.30 3.05
CA VAL A 191 -33.78 0.13 2.63
C VAL A 191 -32.48 0.08 3.41
N SER A 192 -32.10 -1.11 3.87
CA SER A 192 -30.73 -1.38 4.31
C SER A 192 -30.21 -2.69 3.76
N TYR A 193 -28.94 -2.71 3.35
CA TYR A 193 -28.21 -3.91 2.99
C TYR A 193 -27.06 -4.16 3.97
N GLN A 194 -26.77 -5.42 4.29
CA GLN A 194 -25.50 -5.85 4.89
C GLN A 194 -24.95 -7.05 4.12
N MET A 195 -23.63 -7.10 3.92
CA MET A 195 -22.95 -8.12 3.15
C MET A 195 -21.63 -8.53 3.81
N PHE A 196 -21.31 -9.83 3.74
CA PHE A 196 -20.00 -10.36 4.12
C PHE A 196 -19.66 -11.67 3.38
N ALA A 197 -18.37 -11.89 3.13
CA ALA A 197 -17.81 -13.20 2.78
C ALA A 197 -17.38 -13.88 4.09
N HIS A 198 -17.85 -15.10 4.35
CA HIS A 198 -17.67 -15.71 5.66
C HIS A 198 -16.20 -16.03 5.94
N ARG A 199 -15.64 -15.58 7.07
CA ARG A 199 -14.21 -15.69 7.38
C ARG A 199 -13.81 -17.13 7.73
N LEU A 200 -14.58 -17.80 8.59
CA LEU A 200 -14.38 -19.22 8.95
C LEU A 200 -14.82 -20.21 7.85
N TYR A 201 -16.09 -20.15 7.44
CA TYR A 201 -16.61 -21.04 6.39
C TYR A 201 -16.39 -20.44 5.00
N VAL A 202 -15.18 -20.57 4.49
CA VAL A 202 -14.69 -19.87 3.30
C VAL A 202 -15.55 -20.03 2.05
N ASN A 203 -16.31 -21.11 1.92
CA ASN A 203 -17.22 -21.33 0.78
C ASN A 203 -18.52 -20.51 0.84
N GLN A 204 -18.76 -19.71 1.90
CA GLN A 204 -20.04 -19.03 2.13
C GLN A 204 -19.97 -17.51 1.92
N GLY A 205 -21.07 -16.94 1.41
CA GLY A 205 -21.29 -15.49 1.29
C GLY A 205 -22.73 -15.12 1.65
N PHE A 206 -22.94 -13.89 2.14
CA PHE A 206 -24.23 -13.46 2.69
C PHE A 206 -24.59 -12.06 2.21
N VAL A 207 -25.89 -11.85 1.92
CA VAL A 207 -26.49 -10.53 1.70
C VAL A 207 -27.84 -10.47 2.40
N THR A 208 -28.04 -9.51 3.30
CA THR A 208 -29.32 -9.27 3.96
C THR A 208 -29.89 -7.93 3.53
N LEU A 209 -31.14 -7.95 3.07
CA LEU A 209 -31.95 -6.79 2.73
C LEU A 209 -33.04 -6.62 3.79
N ASN A 210 -33.11 -5.46 4.42
CA ASN A 210 -34.30 -5.00 5.13
C ASN A 210 -34.99 -3.91 4.33
N ILE A 211 -36.30 -4.03 4.15
CA ILE A 211 -37.10 -3.06 3.41
C ILE A 211 -38.39 -2.73 4.16
N THR A 212 -38.68 -1.45 4.31
CA THR A 212 -39.92 -0.94 4.93
C THR A 212 -40.61 -0.03 3.95
N ALA A 213 -41.83 -0.38 3.52
CA ALA A 213 -42.61 0.44 2.61
C ALA A 213 -43.40 1.52 3.38
N SER A 214 -43.43 2.75 2.87
CA SER A 214 -44.27 3.84 3.38
C SER A 214 -45.78 3.57 3.23
N LYS A 215 -46.15 2.68 2.31
CA LYS A 215 -47.52 2.21 2.08
C LYS A 215 -47.52 0.75 1.66
N ALA A 216 -48.65 0.08 1.88
CA ALA A 216 -48.79 -1.31 1.46
C ALA A 216 -48.61 -1.44 -0.06
N THR A 217 -47.75 -2.35 -0.50
CA THR A 217 -47.39 -2.51 -1.91
C THR A 217 -46.87 -3.91 -2.18
N ASN A 218 -47.02 -4.38 -3.41
CA ASN A 218 -46.39 -5.62 -3.87
C ASN A 218 -45.06 -5.29 -4.55
N VAL A 219 -44.03 -6.07 -4.22
CA VAL A 219 -42.71 -6.01 -4.84
C VAL A 219 -42.31 -7.39 -5.33
N SER A 220 -41.41 -7.43 -6.30
CA SER A 220 -40.66 -8.62 -6.66
C SER A 220 -39.26 -8.49 -6.10
N VAL A 221 -38.80 -9.43 -5.28
CA VAL A 221 -37.41 -9.48 -4.82
C VAL A 221 -36.67 -10.54 -5.63
N ALA A 222 -35.70 -10.14 -6.45
CA ALA A 222 -34.97 -11.02 -7.34
C ALA A 222 -33.63 -11.46 -6.72
N ASN A 223 -33.46 -12.77 -6.55
CA ASN A 223 -32.17 -13.41 -6.30
C ASN A 223 -31.42 -13.56 -7.63
N VAL A 224 -30.29 -12.88 -7.79
CA VAL A 224 -29.55 -12.78 -9.06
C VAL A 224 -28.13 -13.32 -8.92
N LEU A 225 -27.71 -14.17 -9.84
CA LEU A 225 -26.30 -14.41 -10.16
C LEU A 225 -26.04 -13.76 -11.52
N ASN A 226 -25.29 -12.65 -11.55
CA ASN A 226 -25.09 -11.88 -12.77
C ASN A 226 -23.82 -12.36 -13.49
N GLY A 227 -23.99 -12.95 -14.67
CA GLY A 227 -22.91 -13.56 -15.43
C GLY A 227 -22.00 -12.59 -16.17
N ASP A 228 -22.34 -11.29 -16.27
CA ASP A 228 -21.49 -10.29 -16.94
C ASP A 228 -20.14 -10.10 -16.21
N CYS A 229 -20.10 -10.49 -14.94
CA CYS A 229 -18.90 -10.56 -14.11
C CYS A 229 -17.97 -11.73 -14.46
N ALA A 230 -18.48 -12.78 -15.10
CA ALA A 230 -17.74 -14.00 -15.42
C ALA A 230 -16.85 -13.84 -16.66
N VAL A 231 -16.01 -12.80 -16.68
CA VAL A 231 -15.04 -12.53 -17.76
C VAL A 231 -14.00 -13.64 -17.83
N ARG A 232 -13.47 -13.88 -19.04
CA ARG A 232 -12.46 -14.93 -19.30
C ARG A 232 -12.91 -16.34 -18.86
N THR A 233 -14.21 -16.61 -19.00
CA THR A 233 -14.76 -17.94 -18.77
C THR A 233 -15.70 -18.37 -19.87
N THR A 234 -15.86 -19.68 -20.00
CA THR A 234 -16.90 -20.34 -20.77
C THR A 234 -18.06 -20.70 -19.84
N PRO A 235 -19.30 -20.28 -20.15
CA PRO A 235 -20.51 -20.66 -19.40
C PRO A 235 -20.73 -22.17 -19.34
N GLY A 236 -21.09 -22.66 -18.16
CA GLY A 236 -21.41 -24.06 -17.88
C GLY A 236 -22.92 -24.28 -17.68
N GLN A 237 -23.28 -25.04 -16.64
CA GLN A 237 -24.68 -25.30 -16.29
C GLN A 237 -25.22 -24.18 -15.42
N ASN A 238 -26.46 -23.75 -15.66
CA ASN A 238 -27.19 -22.88 -14.75
C ASN A 238 -28.64 -23.32 -14.60
N GLY A 239 -29.34 -22.70 -13.64
CA GLY A 239 -30.78 -22.88 -13.47
C GLY A 239 -31.18 -23.03 -12.02
N VAL A 240 -32.19 -23.86 -11.79
CA VAL A 240 -32.77 -24.14 -10.47
C VAL A 240 -32.41 -25.57 -10.07
N ASP A 241 -32.02 -25.76 -8.82
CA ASP A 241 -31.74 -27.09 -8.29
C ASP A 241 -33.00 -27.97 -8.32
N ALA A 242 -32.90 -29.15 -8.94
CA ALA A 242 -34.04 -30.03 -9.13
C ALA A 242 -34.64 -30.56 -7.82
N SER A 243 -33.86 -30.59 -6.74
CA SER A 243 -34.26 -31.05 -5.41
C SER A 243 -34.69 -29.91 -4.49
N ASN A 244 -34.37 -28.66 -4.82
CA ASN A 244 -34.76 -27.49 -4.04
C ASN A 244 -35.06 -26.28 -4.95
N PRO A 245 -36.34 -25.91 -5.16
CA PRO A 245 -36.72 -24.82 -6.05
C PRO A 245 -36.24 -23.44 -5.56
N ASP A 246 -35.94 -23.26 -4.27
CA ASP A 246 -35.46 -21.99 -3.72
C ASP A 246 -33.97 -21.74 -4.00
N LEU A 247 -33.28 -22.73 -4.57
CA LEU A 247 -31.86 -22.72 -4.82
C LEU A 247 -31.58 -22.56 -6.32
N ILE A 248 -30.94 -21.45 -6.70
CA ILE A 248 -30.42 -21.24 -8.06
C ILE A 248 -28.93 -21.55 -8.11
N PHE A 249 -28.43 -21.90 -9.29
CA PHE A 249 -27.01 -22.15 -9.50
C PHE A 249 -26.53 -21.68 -10.88
N SER A 250 -25.24 -21.42 -10.97
CA SER A 250 -24.51 -21.20 -12.21
C SER A 250 -23.10 -21.77 -12.10
N SER A 251 -22.55 -22.27 -13.20
CA SER A 251 -21.17 -22.71 -13.27
C SER A 251 -20.46 -22.15 -14.49
N VAL A 252 -19.14 -21.98 -14.34
CA VAL A 252 -18.25 -21.44 -15.36
C VAL A 252 -16.91 -22.14 -15.30
N SER A 253 -16.22 -22.19 -16.45
CA SER A 253 -14.86 -22.74 -16.57
C SER A 253 -13.92 -21.68 -17.14
N PRO A 254 -12.69 -21.51 -16.61
CA PRO A 254 -11.73 -20.58 -17.19
C PRO A 254 -11.44 -20.94 -18.64
N ASN A 255 -11.26 -19.94 -19.49
CA ASN A 255 -10.90 -20.18 -20.89
C ASN A 255 -9.58 -20.97 -20.98
N GLY A 256 -9.46 -21.91 -21.93
CA GLY A 256 -8.28 -22.75 -22.06
C GLY A 256 -8.08 -23.82 -20.97
N ILE A 257 -8.86 -23.82 -19.88
CA ILE A 257 -8.74 -24.75 -18.75
C ILE A 257 -10.07 -25.48 -18.50
N SER A 258 -10.42 -26.41 -19.41
CA SER A 258 -11.74 -27.08 -19.39
C SER A 258 -11.94 -28.10 -18.27
N ASN A 259 -10.87 -28.56 -17.61
CA ASN A 259 -10.95 -29.46 -16.47
C ASN A 259 -11.21 -28.72 -15.14
N VAL A 260 -11.27 -27.39 -15.17
CA VAL A 260 -11.60 -26.58 -14.00
C VAL A 260 -13.01 -26.01 -14.13
N THR A 261 -13.81 -26.11 -13.06
CA THR A 261 -15.16 -25.55 -13.01
C THR A 261 -15.45 -24.95 -11.65
N ALA A 262 -15.89 -23.70 -11.64
CA ALA A 262 -16.47 -23.04 -10.47
C ALA A 262 -17.99 -23.16 -10.48
N TRP A 263 -18.57 -23.37 -9.30
CA TRP A 263 -20.01 -23.44 -9.05
C TRP A 263 -20.39 -22.38 -8.04
N VAL A 264 -21.46 -21.63 -8.34
CA VAL A 264 -22.07 -20.64 -7.45
C VAL A 264 -23.52 -21.03 -7.25
N TYR A 265 -23.91 -21.23 -5.99
CA TYR A 265 -25.25 -21.57 -5.55
C TYR A 265 -25.80 -20.45 -4.67
N ALA A 266 -27.09 -20.13 -4.78
CA ALA A 266 -27.71 -19.13 -3.92
C ALA A 266 -29.16 -19.47 -3.56
N ALA A 267 -29.49 -19.37 -2.27
CA ALA A 267 -30.84 -19.47 -1.73
C ALA A 267 -31.27 -18.17 -1.04
N VAL A 268 -32.58 -17.96 -0.88
CA VAL A 268 -33.10 -16.81 -0.12
C VAL A 268 -34.11 -17.27 0.93
N SER A 269 -33.96 -16.79 2.16
CA SER A 269 -35.00 -16.83 3.18
C SER A 269 -35.65 -15.47 3.35
N HIS A 270 -36.86 -15.43 3.91
CA HIS A 270 -37.60 -14.19 4.11
C HIS A 270 -38.43 -14.22 5.40
N SER A 271 -38.63 -13.04 5.99
CA SER A 271 -39.52 -12.83 7.13
C SER A 271 -40.17 -11.43 7.05
N GLY A 272 -41.30 -11.23 7.74
CA GLY A 272 -41.97 -9.92 7.76
C GLY A 272 -42.70 -9.52 6.47
N ALA A 273 -42.73 -10.38 5.45
CA ALA A 273 -43.52 -10.20 4.22
C ALA A 273 -44.34 -11.45 3.87
N ASN A 274 -45.49 -11.23 3.22
CA ASN A 274 -46.28 -12.31 2.64
C ASN A 274 -45.72 -12.66 1.25
N VAL A 275 -44.95 -13.74 1.16
CA VAL A 275 -44.32 -14.19 -0.09
C VAL A 275 -45.16 -15.30 -0.72
N LYS A 276 -45.55 -15.12 -1.99
CA LYS A 276 -46.26 -16.16 -2.75
C LYS A 276 -45.27 -17.24 -3.18
N SER A 277 -45.71 -18.49 -3.14
CA SER A 277 -44.92 -19.66 -3.58
C SER A 277 -44.58 -19.68 -5.07
N ASN A 278 -45.20 -18.81 -5.88
CA ASN A 278 -44.97 -18.77 -7.31
C ASN A 278 -43.72 -17.94 -7.63
N GLN A 279 -42.61 -18.63 -7.86
CA GLN A 279 -41.35 -18.02 -8.27
C GLN A 279 -41.25 -17.97 -9.80
N SER A 280 -41.19 -16.78 -10.37
CA SER A 280 -41.03 -16.57 -11.82
C SER A 280 -39.57 -16.35 -12.19
N SER A 281 -39.16 -16.88 -13.36
CA SER A 281 -37.90 -16.52 -14.00
C SER A 281 -37.93 -15.04 -14.42
N THR A 282 -36.83 -14.32 -14.19
CA THR A 282 -36.67 -12.90 -14.58
C THR A 282 -35.52 -12.68 -15.56
N VAL A 283 -35.15 -13.70 -16.34
CA VAL A 283 -33.99 -13.68 -17.26
C VAL A 283 -33.99 -12.50 -18.25
N GLY A 284 -35.14 -11.88 -18.53
CA GLY A 284 -35.23 -10.69 -19.41
C GLY A 284 -35.13 -9.33 -18.72
N ARG A 285 -34.80 -9.25 -17.43
CA ARG A 285 -34.68 -7.96 -16.71
C ARG A 285 -33.27 -7.38 -16.84
N PRO A 286 -33.10 -6.05 -17.03
CA PRO A 286 -31.77 -5.45 -17.29
C PRO A 286 -30.70 -5.72 -16.23
N TYR A 287 -31.10 -5.88 -14.96
CA TYR A 287 -30.19 -6.11 -13.84
C TYR A 287 -29.63 -7.55 -13.76
N VAL A 288 -30.15 -8.49 -14.57
CA VAL A 288 -29.69 -9.89 -14.57
C VAL A 288 -28.38 -10.07 -15.33
N GLY A 289 -28.10 -9.18 -16.30
CA GLY A 289 -26.98 -9.31 -17.23
C GLY A 289 -27.37 -10.04 -18.51
N ASN A 290 -26.49 -9.99 -19.51
CA ASN A 290 -26.70 -10.59 -20.83
C ASN A 290 -25.89 -11.87 -21.05
N ASN A 291 -24.92 -12.16 -20.18
CA ASN A 291 -24.10 -13.37 -20.27
C ASN A 291 -24.94 -14.64 -20.04
N GLU A 292 -24.63 -15.72 -20.77
CA GLU A 292 -25.34 -17.00 -20.68
C GLU A 292 -25.25 -17.66 -19.29
N SER A 293 -24.24 -17.33 -18.48
CA SER A 293 -24.11 -17.80 -17.10
C SER A 293 -25.01 -17.05 -16.10
N SER A 294 -25.78 -16.06 -16.55
CA SER A 294 -26.68 -15.30 -15.69
C SER A 294 -27.93 -16.11 -15.33
N VAL A 295 -28.33 -16.10 -14.06
CA VAL A 295 -29.56 -16.74 -13.59
C VAL A 295 -30.23 -15.88 -12.52
N ALA A 296 -31.56 -15.80 -12.57
CA ALA A 296 -32.32 -15.07 -11.57
C ALA A 296 -33.67 -15.71 -11.26
N ARG A 297 -34.07 -15.65 -9.99
CA ARG A 297 -35.38 -16.09 -9.53
C ARG A 297 -36.00 -15.06 -8.60
N SER A 298 -37.28 -14.78 -8.82
CA SER A 298 -37.98 -13.70 -8.12
C SER A 298 -39.04 -14.20 -7.14
N TYR A 299 -39.10 -13.53 -5.99
CA TYR A 299 -40.06 -13.75 -4.91
C TYR A 299 -41.10 -12.62 -4.90
N GLN A 300 -42.36 -12.96 -5.15
CA GLN A 300 -43.46 -11.99 -5.11
C GLN A 300 -43.87 -11.74 -3.66
N ALA A 301 -43.58 -10.55 -3.15
CA ALA A 301 -43.76 -10.19 -1.74
C ALA A 301 -44.76 -9.04 -1.56
N GLY A 302 -45.76 -9.24 -0.71
CA GLY A 302 -46.61 -8.17 -0.20
C GLY A 302 -45.97 -7.51 1.01
N LEU A 303 -45.63 -6.23 0.89
CA LEU A 303 -45.09 -5.42 1.98
C LEU A 303 -46.24 -4.67 2.66
N GLU A 304 -46.23 -4.69 4.00
CA GLU A 304 -47.15 -3.90 4.81
C GLU A 304 -46.55 -2.51 5.11
N ALA A 305 -47.40 -1.48 5.18
CA ALA A 305 -46.96 -0.13 5.49
C ALA A 305 -46.30 -0.07 6.88
N GLY A 306 -45.09 0.49 6.95
CA GLY A 306 -44.37 0.71 8.22
C GLY A 306 -43.83 -0.55 8.90
N LYS A 307 -43.97 -1.74 8.30
CA LYS A 307 -43.37 -2.99 8.81
C LYS A 307 -42.13 -3.37 8.00
N VAL A 308 -41.10 -3.84 8.71
CA VAL A 308 -39.87 -4.33 8.10
C VAL A 308 -40.12 -5.73 7.51
N ALA A 309 -39.78 -5.89 6.24
CA ALA A 309 -39.57 -7.20 5.63
C ALA A 309 -38.07 -7.43 5.46
N THR A 310 -37.62 -8.64 5.79
CA THR A 310 -36.22 -9.04 5.69
C THR A 310 -36.08 -10.18 4.69
N PHE A 311 -35.11 -10.07 3.78
CA PHE A 311 -34.71 -11.10 2.84
C PHE A 311 -33.22 -11.38 3.04
N THR A 312 -32.84 -12.63 3.29
CA THR A 312 -31.44 -13.02 3.41
C THR A 312 -31.07 -13.99 2.31
N LYS A 313 -30.05 -13.62 1.54
CA LYS A 313 -29.41 -14.46 0.53
C LYS A 313 -28.23 -15.20 1.15
N PHE A 314 -28.19 -16.50 0.92
CA PHE A 314 -27.12 -17.42 1.33
C PHE A 314 -26.45 -17.95 0.08
N VAL A 315 -25.14 -17.73 -0.05
CA VAL A 315 -24.35 -18.10 -1.21
C VAL A 315 -23.36 -19.19 -0.83
N GLY A 316 -23.20 -20.19 -1.70
CA GLY A 316 -22.19 -21.22 -1.60
C GLY A 316 -21.36 -21.31 -2.88
N LEU A 317 -20.04 -21.35 -2.75
CA LEU A 317 -19.08 -21.31 -3.86
C LEU A 317 -18.02 -22.41 -3.71
N ALA A 318 -17.48 -22.89 -4.84
CA ALA A 318 -16.89 -24.23 -5.07
C ALA A 318 -16.10 -24.23 -6.38
N SER A 319 -14.77 -24.28 -6.40
CA SER A 319 -13.98 -24.56 -7.61
C SER A 319 -13.26 -25.89 -7.50
N SER A 320 -13.13 -26.58 -8.62
CA SER A 320 -12.35 -27.83 -8.72
C SER A 320 -10.85 -27.63 -8.46
N ASP A 321 -10.35 -26.39 -8.49
CA ASP A 321 -8.96 -26.10 -8.08
C ASP A 321 -8.76 -26.30 -6.57
N GLY A 322 -9.77 -26.00 -5.75
CA GLY A 322 -9.71 -26.20 -4.30
C GLY A 322 -10.32 -27.51 -3.81
N TYR A 323 -11.31 -28.06 -4.54
CA TYR A 323 -12.18 -29.12 -4.05
C TYR A 323 -12.43 -30.20 -5.10
N LEU A 324 -12.32 -31.48 -4.73
CA LEU A 324 -12.56 -32.60 -5.65
C LEU A 324 -14.02 -32.68 -6.17
N GLN A 325 -14.99 -32.24 -5.37
CA GLN A 325 -16.43 -32.26 -5.70
C GLN A 325 -17.05 -30.86 -5.58
N PRO A 326 -16.63 -29.90 -6.41
CA PRO A 326 -16.92 -28.48 -6.17
C PRO A 326 -18.41 -28.15 -6.25
N ARG A 327 -19.18 -28.88 -7.08
CA ARG A 327 -20.64 -28.72 -7.17
C ARG A 327 -21.33 -29.08 -5.86
N ALA A 328 -20.94 -30.21 -5.25
CA ALA A 328 -21.51 -30.65 -3.98
C ALA A 328 -21.11 -29.69 -2.85
N VAL A 329 -19.83 -29.29 -2.79
CA VAL A 329 -19.33 -28.33 -1.79
C VAL A 329 -20.06 -27.00 -1.88
N ALA A 330 -20.18 -26.39 -3.07
CA ALA A 330 -20.90 -25.13 -3.25
C ALA A 330 -22.38 -25.24 -2.84
N ARG A 331 -23.05 -26.31 -3.27
CA ARG A 331 -24.46 -26.56 -2.96
C ARG A 331 -24.67 -26.72 -1.45
N ASP A 332 -23.85 -27.54 -0.81
CA ASP A 332 -23.96 -27.84 0.62
C ASP A 332 -23.58 -26.63 1.47
N ALA A 333 -22.63 -25.80 1.04
CA ALA A 333 -22.30 -24.54 1.69
C ALA A 333 -23.50 -23.59 1.74
N ALA A 334 -24.21 -23.40 0.61
CA ALA A 334 -25.41 -22.57 0.56
C ALA A 334 -26.53 -23.10 1.48
N LEU A 335 -26.74 -24.43 1.48
CA LEU A 335 -27.76 -25.07 2.32
C LEU A 335 -27.43 -25.03 3.81
N LYS A 336 -26.16 -25.26 4.20
CA LYS A 336 -25.68 -25.15 5.58
C LYS A 336 -25.83 -23.72 6.09
N ALA A 337 -25.43 -22.73 5.29
CA ALA A 337 -25.61 -21.32 5.59
C ALA A 337 -27.09 -20.96 5.81
N ALA A 338 -27.98 -21.43 4.93
CA ALA A 338 -29.42 -21.21 5.07
C ALA A 338 -30.01 -21.91 6.32
N SER A 339 -29.50 -23.09 6.67
CA SER A 339 -29.93 -23.84 7.85
C SER A 339 -29.49 -23.22 9.17
N ALA A 340 -28.25 -22.71 9.25
CA ALA A 340 -27.75 -21.98 10.42
C ALA A 340 -28.46 -20.62 10.55
N GLY A 341 -28.73 -19.98 9.40
CA GLY A 341 -29.36 -18.67 9.34
C GLY A 341 -28.39 -17.54 9.63
N TYR A 342 -28.83 -16.32 9.33
CA TYR A 342 -27.97 -15.14 9.32
C TYR A 342 -27.31 -14.83 10.66
N SER A 343 -28.06 -14.89 11.78
CA SER A 343 -27.54 -14.47 13.08
C SER A 343 -26.40 -15.36 13.58
N GLU A 344 -26.51 -16.68 13.39
CA GLU A 344 -25.47 -17.62 13.78
C GLU A 344 -24.22 -17.47 12.89
N SER A 345 -24.42 -17.34 11.57
CA SER A 345 -23.32 -17.11 10.63
C SER A 345 -22.61 -15.78 10.83
N LEU A 346 -23.34 -14.71 11.17
CA LEU A 346 -22.73 -13.42 11.50
C LEU A 346 -21.89 -13.54 12.78
N GLN A 347 -22.38 -14.26 13.79
CA GLN A 347 -21.65 -14.46 15.03
C GLN A 347 -20.32 -15.19 14.80
N SER A 348 -20.33 -16.31 14.08
CA SER A 348 -19.08 -17.05 13.80
C SER A 348 -18.15 -16.31 12.85
N HIS A 349 -18.67 -15.57 11.87
CA HIS A 349 -17.87 -14.69 11.00
C HIS A 349 -17.15 -13.60 11.79
N THR A 350 -17.87 -12.86 12.63
CA THR A 350 -17.29 -11.77 13.44
C THR A 350 -16.36 -12.30 14.51
N GLN A 351 -16.64 -13.47 15.10
CA GLN A 351 -15.74 -14.11 16.04
C GLN A 351 -14.40 -14.48 15.39
N GLU A 352 -14.42 -14.99 14.16
CA GLU A 352 -13.20 -15.34 13.44
C GLU A 352 -12.39 -14.07 13.09
N TRP A 353 -13.05 -13.01 12.60
CA TRP A 353 -12.37 -11.72 12.39
C TRP A 353 -11.74 -11.16 13.66
N ASN A 354 -12.46 -11.16 14.79
CA ASN A 354 -11.91 -10.67 16.06
C ASN A 354 -10.75 -11.55 16.58
N THR A 355 -10.70 -12.82 16.16
CA THR A 355 -9.62 -13.75 16.52
C THR A 355 -8.38 -13.50 15.66
N ASN A 356 -8.51 -13.37 14.33
CA ASN A 356 -7.35 -13.18 13.45
C ASN A 356 -6.95 -11.70 13.26
N PHE A 357 -7.80 -10.73 13.60
CA PHE A 357 -7.53 -9.29 13.51
C PHE A 357 -7.81 -8.56 14.84
N PRO A 358 -7.14 -8.93 15.94
CA PRO A 358 -7.37 -8.34 17.25
C PRO A 358 -6.84 -6.91 17.33
N THR A 359 -7.35 -6.12 18.27
CA THR A 359 -6.89 -4.72 18.51
C THR A 359 -5.40 -4.58 18.80
N THR A 360 -4.73 -5.63 19.26
CA THR A 360 -3.28 -5.64 19.48
C THR A 360 -2.48 -5.73 18.18
N SER A 361 -3.12 -6.02 17.05
CA SER A 361 -2.46 -6.23 15.75
C SER A 361 -2.39 -4.98 14.87
N VAL A 362 -2.83 -3.82 15.38
CA VAL A 362 -2.75 -2.52 14.70
C VAL A 362 -1.95 -1.53 15.53
N ASP A 363 -1.30 -0.58 14.86
CA ASP A 363 -0.61 0.53 15.53
C ASP A 363 -1.64 1.54 16.06
N ASP A 364 -1.44 2.06 17.27
CA ASP A 364 -2.35 2.97 17.96
C ASP A 364 -1.64 4.29 18.31
N PHE A 365 -2.18 5.38 17.74
CA PHE A 365 -1.69 6.74 17.88
C PHE A 365 -2.43 7.54 18.96
N SER A 366 -3.37 6.91 19.67
CA SER A 366 -4.20 7.58 20.66
C SER A 366 -3.44 7.91 21.95
N TYR A 367 -3.95 8.90 22.68
CA TYR A 367 -3.48 9.22 24.03
C TYR A 367 -3.90 8.12 25.02
N PRO A 368 -2.98 7.41 25.71
CA PRO A 368 -3.32 6.38 26.68
C PRO A 368 -4.26 6.86 27.79
N GLU A 369 -4.27 8.15 28.10
CA GLU A 369 -5.06 8.74 29.17
C GLU A 369 -6.55 8.80 28.86
N ASN A 370 -6.93 8.93 27.58
CA ASN A 370 -8.31 9.18 27.17
C ASN A 370 -8.74 8.50 25.85
N GLY A 371 -7.84 7.76 25.20
CA GLY A 371 -8.03 7.09 23.91
C GLY A 371 -8.41 7.99 22.73
N THR A 372 -8.20 9.30 22.82
CA THR A 372 -8.43 10.23 21.71
C THR A 372 -7.19 10.35 20.83
N LEU A 373 -7.37 10.60 19.54
CA LEU A 373 -6.28 10.89 18.62
C LEU A 373 -5.83 12.36 18.80
N PRO A 374 -4.54 12.66 18.57
CA PRO A 374 -4.08 14.02 18.36
C PRO A 374 -4.93 14.77 17.32
N ASP A 375 -5.20 16.06 17.58
CA ASP A 375 -5.93 16.93 16.65
C ASP A 375 -5.01 17.36 15.49
N ASP A 376 -4.65 16.37 14.68
CA ASP A 376 -3.81 16.49 13.50
C ASP A 376 -4.41 15.60 12.39
N PRO A 377 -4.82 16.18 11.24
CA PRO A 377 -5.44 15.41 10.15
C PRO A 377 -4.52 14.31 9.60
N TYR A 378 -3.21 14.50 9.65
CA TYR A 378 -2.23 13.51 9.20
C TYR A 378 -2.12 12.34 10.17
N ILE A 379 -2.27 12.58 11.48
CA ILE A 379 -2.32 11.52 12.49
C ILE A 379 -3.64 10.75 12.40
N ILE A 380 -4.76 11.45 12.14
CA ILE A 380 -6.06 10.80 11.90
C ILE A 380 -5.97 9.87 10.68
N GLU A 381 -5.38 10.33 9.58
CA GLU A 381 -5.18 9.50 8.38
C GLU A 381 -4.23 8.32 8.65
N ALA A 382 -3.13 8.53 9.38
CA ALA A 382 -2.22 7.44 9.78
C ALA A 382 -2.92 6.38 10.66
N ALA A 383 -3.80 6.79 11.57
CA ALA A 383 -4.58 5.89 12.41
C ALA A 383 -5.62 5.09 11.60
N ILE A 384 -6.20 5.68 10.54
CA ILE A 384 -7.08 4.95 9.62
C ILE A 384 -6.25 3.93 8.82
N ALA A 385 -5.11 4.35 8.26
CA ALA A 385 -4.22 3.49 7.47
C ALA A 385 -3.68 2.30 8.30
N ALA A 386 -3.37 2.50 9.58
CA ALA A 386 -2.93 1.45 10.49
C ALA A 386 -3.95 0.30 10.64
N VAL A 387 -5.23 0.56 10.38
CA VAL A 387 -6.30 -0.45 10.36
C VAL A 387 -6.61 -0.91 8.94
N ALA A 388 -6.77 0.03 8.00
CA ALA A 388 -7.17 -0.26 6.62
C ALA A 388 -6.13 -1.12 5.88
N ASN A 389 -4.84 -0.85 6.08
CA ASN A 389 -3.77 -1.61 5.43
C ASN A 389 -3.82 -3.11 5.77
N PRO A 390 -3.72 -3.53 7.04
CA PRO A 390 -3.82 -4.95 7.36
C PRO A 390 -5.21 -5.52 7.04
N TYR A 391 -6.31 -4.78 7.19
CA TYR A 391 -7.65 -5.27 6.81
C TYR A 391 -7.72 -5.66 5.33
N HIS A 392 -7.29 -4.77 4.43
CA HIS A 392 -7.36 -5.00 3.00
C HIS A 392 -6.42 -6.13 2.54
N LEU A 393 -5.32 -6.38 3.24
CA LEU A 393 -4.47 -7.54 3.00
C LEU A 393 -5.08 -8.83 3.57
N LEU A 394 -5.53 -8.83 4.82
CA LEU A 394 -6.05 -10.00 5.53
C LEU A 394 -7.27 -10.63 4.86
N GLN A 395 -8.17 -9.82 4.29
CA GLN A 395 -9.32 -10.35 3.54
C GLN A 395 -8.93 -11.18 2.31
N ASN A 396 -7.66 -11.14 1.87
CA ASN A 396 -7.10 -11.96 0.79
C ASN A 396 -6.27 -13.15 1.31
N THR A 397 -6.33 -13.46 2.60
CA THR A 397 -5.62 -14.60 3.23
C THR A 397 -6.58 -15.56 3.90
N ILE A 398 -6.17 -16.80 4.15
CA ILE A 398 -6.99 -17.80 4.83
C ILE A 398 -6.37 -18.15 6.19
N SER A 399 -7.19 -18.14 7.25
CA SER A 399 -6.79 -18.60 8.59
C SER A 399 -6.75 -20.13 8.68
N GLU A 400 -5.91 -20.69 9.54
CA GLU A 400 -5.81 -22.09 9.97
C GLU A 400 -7.15 -22.67 10.43
N ASN A 401 -7.95 -21.92 11.20
CA ASN A 401 -9.30 -22.36 11.59
C ASN A 401 -10.19 -22.57 10.35
N ALA A 402 -10.11 -21.65 9.40
CA ALA A 402 -10.84 -21.73 8.14
C ALA A 402 -10.33 -22.87 7.25
N LEU A 403 -9.02 -23.12 7.21
CA LEU A 403 -8.45 -24.27 6.50
C LEU A 403 -8.94 -25.58 7.12
N THR A 404 -8.92 -25.67 8.44
CA THR A 404 -9.44 -26.83 9.17
C THR A 404 -10.93 -27.02 8.89
N ALA A 405 -11.72 -25.94 8.90
CA ALA A 405 -13.16 -25.97 8.57
C ALA A 405 -13.45 -26.33 7.10
N SER A 406 -12.44 -26.21 6.22
CA SER A 406 -12.50 -26.62 4.81
C SER A 406 -11.98 -28.04 4.55
N ASP A 407 -11.86 -28.86 5.59
CA ASP A 407 -11.26 -30.21 5.54
C ASP A 407 -9.80 -30.21 5.03
N ASN A 408 -9.04 -29.14 5.32
CA ASN A 408 -7.66 -28.91 4.84
C ASN A 408 -7.54 -28.97 3.31
N SER A 409 -8.50 -28.35 2.62
CA SER A 409 -8.48 -28.22 1.17
C SER A 409 -7.25 -27.43 0.69
N SER A 410 -6.80 -27.70 -0.54
CA SER A 410 -5.61 -27.06 -1.14
C SER A 410 -5.93 -25.66 -1.66
N ILE A 411 -6.30 -24.75 -0.75
CA ILE A 411 -6.77 -23.38 -1.08
C ILE A 411 -5.88 -22.26 -0.52
N ASN A 412 -4.85 -22.59 0.28
CA ASN A 412 -3.92 -21.63 0.88
C ASN A 412 -2.56 -21.59 0.15
N SER A 413 -2.60 -21.56 -1.18
CA SER A 413 -1.39 -21.51 -2.03
C SER A 413 -1.60 -20.61 -3.26
N HIS A 414 -2.40 -19.56 -3.11
CA HIS A 414 -2.75 -18.62 -4.18
C HIS A 414 -2.04 -17.25 -4.07
N SER A 415 -1.32 -16.99 -2.96
CA SER A 415 -0.70 -15.69 -2.65
C SER A 415 -1.70 -14.52 -2.69
N ILE A 416 -1.20 -13.28 -2.66
CA ILE A 416 -1.99 -12.06 -2.80
C ILE A 416 -1.62 -11.38 -4.11
N ALA A 417 -2.59 -11.27 -5.03
CA ALA A 417 -2.43 -10.52 -6.27
C ALA A 417 -2.50 -9.01 -6.02
N VAL A 418 -1.93 -8.20 -6.93
CA VAL A 418 -1.92 -6.73 -6.83
C VAL A 418 -3.32 -6.13 -6.60
N GLY A 419 -4.33 -6.65 -7.30
CA GLY A 419 -5.74 -6.25 -7.17
C GLY A 419 -6.55 -7.01 -6.12
N GLY A 420 -5.95 -7.99 -5.43
CA GLY A 420 -6.63 -8.94 -4.55
C GLY A 420 -7.70 -9.78 -5.28
N LEU A 421 -8.66 -10.31 -4.52
CA LEU A 421 -9.76 -11.13 -5.05
C LEU A 421 -10.99 -10.31 -5.49
N GLY A 422 -10.89 -8.98 -5.50
CA GLY A 422 -11.98 -8.06 -5.88
C GLY A 422 -11.79 -7.36 -7.22
N SER A 423 -10.64 -7.51 -7.87
CA SER A 423 -10.28 -6.83 -9.12
C SER A 423 -9.45 -7.74 -10.01
N ASP A 424 -9.52 -7.53 -11.32
CA ASP A 424 -8.66 -8.21 -12.30
C ASP A 424 -7.48 -7.34 -12.78
N SER A 425 -7.17 -6.26 -12.04
CA SER A 425 -5.95 -5.48 -12.23
C SER A 425 -4.70 -6.37 -12.26
N TYR A 426 -3.75 -6.07 -13.15
CA TYR A 426 -2.56 -6.89 -13.41
C TYR A 426 -2.89 -8.36 -13.74
N ALA A 427 -4.06 -8.62 -14.32
CA ALA A 427 -4.55 -9.96 -14.63
C ALA A 427 -4.59 -10.90 -13.40
N GLY A 428 -4.61 -10.36 -12.18
CA GLY A 428 -4.50 -11.14 -10.94
C GLY A 428 -3.25 -12.01 -10.88
N GLN A 429 -2.16 -11.61 -11.53
CA GLN A 429 -0.86 -12.28 -11.46
C GLN A 429 -0.13 -11.92 -10.16
N ILE A 430 0.77 -12.80 -9.74
CA ILE A 430 1.62 -12.65 -8.56
C ILE A 430 2.99 -12.13 -9.01
N PHE A 431 3.41 -11.05 -8.37
CA PHE A 431 4.67 -10.34 -8.58
C PHE A 431 5.51 -10.37 -7.30
N TRP A 432 6.73 -9.85 -7.36
CA TRP A 432 7.55 -9.51 -6.19
C TRP A 432 6.82 -8.64 -5.16
N ASP A 433 5.71 -8.00 -5.54
CA ASP A 433 4.84 -7.24 -4.65
C ASP A 433 4.35 -8.02 -3.45
N ALA A 434 4.04 -9.30 -3.63
CA ALA A 434 3.63 -10.15 -2.52
C ALA A 434 4.78 -10.29 -1.52
N GLU A 435 6.00 -10.56 -2.00
CA GLU A 435 7.19 -10.84 -1.21
C GLU A 435 7.80 -9.59 -0.53
N ILE A 436 7.91 -8.45 -1.23
CA ILE A 436 8.62 -7.26 -0.76
C ILE A 436 7.70 -6.23 -0.12
N TRP A 437 6.50 -6.05 -0.67
CA TRP A 437 5.61 -4.97 -0.25
C TRP A 437 4.58 -5.47 0.76
N MET A 438 3.88 -6.57 0.46
CA MET A 438 2.75 -7.02 1.28
C MET A 438 3.17 -7.89 2.47
N GLN A 439 4.05 -8.88 2.25
CA GLN A 439 4.41 -9.85 3.28
C GLN A 439 5.10 -9.25 4.51
N PRO A 440 6.10 -8.35 4.40
CA PRO A 440 6.92 -8.00 5.58
C PRO A 440 6.11 -7.30 6.68
N GLY A 441 5.22 -6.38 6.31
CA GLY A 441 4.32 -5.72 7.27
C GLY A 441 3.22 -6.63 7.80
N LEU A 442 2.81 -7.65 7.04
CA LEU A 442 1.76 -8.60 7.41
C LEU A 442 2.32 -9.68 8.35
N VAL A 443 3.39 -10.37 7.95
CA VAL A 443 3.95 -11.53 8.66
C VAL A 443 4.44 -11.20 10.07
N ALA A 444 4.87 -9.95 10.29
CA ALA A 444 5.30 -9.48 11.60
C ALA A 444 4.19 -9.61 12.66
N ALA A 445 2.93 -9.33 12.30
CA ALA A 445 1.78 -9.44 13.21
C ALA A 445 0.92 -10.70 12.96
N PHE A 446 0.94 -11.24 11.75
CA PHE A 446 0.08 -12.34 11.29
C PHE A 446 0.90 -13.45 10.59
N PRO A 447 1.68 -14.27 11.32
CA PRO A 447 2.54 -15.29 10.72
C PRO A 447 1.80 -16.27 9.79
N ALA A 448 0.63 -16.79 10.18
CA ALA A 448 -0.19 -17.68 9.34
C ALA A 448 -0.60 -17.02 8.01
N SER A 449 -0.98 -15.75 8.03
CA SER A 449 -1.34 -15.00 6.82
C SER A 449 -0.15 -14.81 5.88
N GLY A 450 1.06 -14.62 6.42
CA GLY A 450 2.29 -14.56 5.63
C GLY A 450 2.64 -15.90 4.96
N GLN A 451 2.34 -17.03 5.60
CA GLN A 451 2.64 -18.37 5.07
C GLN A 451 1.98 -18.65 3.71
N GLY A 452 0.80 -18.09 3.44
CA GLY A 452 0.09 -18.27 2.17
C GLY A 452 0.87 -17.78 0.94
N ILE A 453 1.75 -16.77 1.14
CA ILE A 453 2.65 -16.24 0.10
C ILE A 453 3.78 -17.24 -0.15
N ALA A 454 4.42 -17.76 0.90
CA ALA A 454 5.44 -18.80 0.77
C ALA A 454 4.89 -20.09 0.14
N ASN A 455 3.70 -20.54 0.57
CA ASN A 455 3.03 -21.74 0.05
C ASN A 455 2.83 -21.70 -1.48
N TYR A 456 2.53 -20.51 -2.03
CA TYR A 456 2.39 -20.32 -3.47
C TYR A 456 3.68 -20.67 -4.22
N ARG A 457 4.83 -20.22 -3.72
CA ARG A 457 6.16 -20.49 -4.31
C ARG A 457 6.57 -21.95 -4.11
N VAL A 458 6.25 -22.54 -2.95
CA VAL A 458 6.45 -23.98 -2.69
C VAL A 458 5.72 -24.84 -3.72
N GLU A 459 4.44 -24.53 -4.01
CA GLU A 459 3.66 -25.28 -5.00
C GLU A 459 4.24 -25.17 -6.42
N ARG A 460 4.86 -24.04 -6.75
CA ARG A 460 5.44 -23.76 -8.09
C ARG A 460 6.91 -24.12 -8.22
N TYR A 461 7.54 -24.61 -7.16
CA TYR A 461 8.96 -24.91 -7.14
C TYR A 461 9.38 -25.92 -8.23
N GLN A 462 8.59 -26.96 -8.47
CA GLN A 462 8.89 -27.93 -9.53
C GLN A 462 8.85 -27.30 -10.93
N GLN A 463 7.95 -26.34 -11.16
CA GLN A 463 7.94 -25.58 -12.40
C GLN A 463 9.14 -24.64 -12.48
N ALA A 464 9.55 -24.00 -11.38
CA ALA A 464 10.74 -23.15 -11.35
C ALA A 464 12.03 -23.93 -11.68
N LEU A 465 12.16 -25.19 -11.23
CA LEU A 465 13.23 -26.09 -11.67
C LEU A 465 13.15 -26.36 -13.17
N ALA A 466 11.94 -26.60 -13.71
CA ALA A 466 11.74 -26.87 -15.13
C ALA A 466 12.00 -25.63 -16.01
N ASN A 467 11.72 -24.43 -15.51
CA ASN A 467 11.93 -23.16 -16.20
C ASN A 467 13.40 -22.94 -16.58
N THR A 468 14.36 -23.48 -15.83
CA THR A 468 15.79 -23.39 -16.18
C THR A 468 16.12 -24.02 -17.54
N LYS A 469 15.31 -24.99 -18.00
CA LYS A 469 15.45 -25.60 -19.34
C LYS A 469 15.06 -24.66 -20.48
N THR A 470 14.47 -23.51 -20.16
CA THR A 470 14.14 -22.45 -21.12
C THR A 470 15.24 -21.42 -21.28
N ALA A 471 16.45 -21.66 -20.74
CA ALA A 471 17.61 -20.77 -20.85
C ALA A 471 18.01 -20.39 -22.30
N TYR A 472 17.56 -21.15 -23.31
CA TYR A 472 17.68 -20.76 -24.72
C TYR A 472 16.94 -19.45 -25.07
N GLN A 473 16.06 -18.98 -24.20
CA GLN A 473 15.40 -17.66 -24.28
C GLN A 473 16.34 -16.52 -23.83
N SER A 474 17.39 -16.81 -23.07
CA SER A 474 18.37 -15.79 -22.68
C SER A 474 19.25 -15.40 -23.89
N SER A 475 19.57 -14.12 -24.00
CA SER A 475 20.57 -13.57 -24.92
C SER A 475 21.95 -14.20 -24.75
N GLN A 476 22.24 -14.79 -23.59
CA GLN A 476 23.51 -15.46 -23.33
C GLN A 476 23.60 -16.84 -24.04
N ASN A 477 22.46 -17.45 -24.39
CA ASN A 477 22.21 -18.63 -25.25
C ASN A 477 23.06 -19.91 -25.01
N ASN A 478 24.03 -19.90 -24.09
CA ASN A 478 24.95 -20.99 -23.80
C ASN A 478 24.96 -21.37 -22.30
N THR A 479 24.07 -20.79 -21.50
CA THR A 479 24.01 -21.05 -20.06
C THR A 479 23.28 -22.37 -19.82
N ASN A 480 23.99 -23.36 -19.28
CA ASN A 480 23.41 -24.62 -18.81
C ASN A 480 23.34 -24.58 -17.30
N PHE A 481 22.13 -24.71 -16.76
CA PHE A 481 21.91 -24.74 -15.33
C PHE A 481 21.92 -26.17 -14.79
N SER A 482 22.42 -26.33 -13.56
CA SER A 482 22.33 -27.59 -12.83
C SER A 482 20.88 -27.97 -12.58
N SER A 483 20.61 -29.27 -12.44
CA SER A 483 19.24 -29.79 -12.28
C SER A 483 18.54 -29.34 -10.98
N ASN A 484 19.30 -28.81 -10.03
CA ASN A 484 18.82 -28.23 -8.77
C ASN A 484 18.79 -26.70 -8.79
N ALA A 485 19.05 -26.02 -9.92
CA ALA A 485 18.81 -24.60 -10.05
C ALA A 485 17.32 -24.34 -10.30
N ALA A 486 16.75 -23.29 -9.71
CA ALA A 486 15.35 -22.91 -9.90
C ALA A 486 15.24 -21.43 -10.29
N ILE A 487 14.37 -21.13 -11.25
CA ILE A 487 14.06 -19.76 -11.66
C ILE A 487 12.54 -19.54 -11.74
N PHE A 488 12.07 -18.55 -11.00
CA PHE A 488 10.69 -18.08 -11.04
C PHE A 488 10.54 -16.97 -12.08
N PRO A 489 9.40 -16.93 -12.80
CA PRO A 489 9.11 -15.88 -13.77
C PRO A 489 8.78 -14.55 -13.08
N TRP A 490 9.01 -13.43 -13.77
CA TRP A 490 8.68 -12.08 -13.28
C TRP A 490 7.22 -11.94 -12.83
N THR A 491 6.29 -12.39 -13.68
CA THR A 491 4.88 -12.54 -13.29
C THR A 491 4.54 -14.01 -13.25
N SER A 492 3.78 -14.40 -12.23
CA SER A 492 3.40 -15.80 -12.03
C SER A 492 1.90 -15.91 -11.87
N GLY A 493 1.29 -16.84 -12.62
CA GLY A 493 -0.14 -17.14 -12.54
C GLY A 493 -0.38 -18.62 -12.24
N ARG A 494 -1.21 -19.27 -13.05
CA ARG A 494 -1.63 -20.67 -12.80
C ARG A 494 -0.45 -21.63 -12.74
N PHE A 495 0.38 -21.62 -13.77
CA PHE A 495 1.41 -22.64 -13.97
C PHE A 495 2.78 -22.22 -13.44
N GLY A 496 3.08 -20.92 -13.34
CA GLY A 496 4.40 -20.42 -12.93
C GLY A 496 5.50 -20.68 -13.96
N ASN A 497 5.14 -20.84 -15.24
CA ASN A 497 6.08 -21.00 -16.35
C ASN A 497 6.56 -19.64 -16.87
N CYS A 498 7.69 -19.63 -17.59
CA CYS A 498 8.16 -18.44 -18.30
C CYS A 498 7.20 -18.13 -19.47
N THR A 499 6.68 -16.91 -19.51
CA THR A 499 5.72 -16.44 -20.52
C THR A 499 6.10 -15.04 -21.03
N ALA A 500 5.29 -14.48 -21.93
CA ALA A 500 5.55 -13.16 -22.48
C ALA A 500 5.35 -12.04 -21.44
N THR A 501 4.35 -12.18 -20.56
CA THR A 501 4.21 -11.23 -19.44
C THR A 501 5.15 -11.55 -18.27
N GLY A 502 5.55 -12.81 -18.12
CA GLY A 502 6.47 -13.26 -17.06
C GLY A 502 7.74 -13.91 -17.63
N PRO A 503 8.67 -13.15 -18.24
CA PRO A 503 9.96 -13.70 -18.65
C PRO A 503 10.75 -14.18 -17.43
N CYS A 504 11.50 -15.27 -17.60
CA CYS A 504 12.44 -15.74 -16.57
C CYS A 504 13.86 -15.22 -16.79
N PHE A 505 14.24 -14.92 -18.02
CA PHE A 505 15.58 -14.52 -18.39
C PHE A 505 15.59 -13.12 -18.97
N ASP A 506 16.73 -12.47 -18.81
CA ASP A 506 17.09 -11.19 -19.40
C ASP A 506 16.21 -10.01 -18.98
N TYR A 507 15.66 -10.09 -17.77
CA TYR A 507 14.75 -9.10 -17.20
C TYR A 507 14.98 -8.99 -15.68
N GLU A 508 13.93 -8.76 -14.89
CA GLU A 508 13.95 -8.56 -13.43
C GLU A 508 14.27 -9.86 -12.66
N TYR A 509 15.54 -10.22 -12.62
CA TYR A 509 16.04 -11.41 -11.92
C TYR A 509 15.89 -11.34 -10.39
N HIS A 510 15.71 -10.14 -9.83
CA HIS A 510 15.66 -9.93 -8.38
C HIS A 510 14.48 -10.65 -7.71
N ILE A 511 13.37 -10.92 -8.42
CA ILE A 511 12.22 -11.66 -7.86
C ILE A 511 12.61 -12.97 -7.17
N ASN A 512 13.66 -13.64 -7.65
CA ASN A 512 14.13 -14.90 -7.07
C ASN A 512 14.76 -14.70 -5.68
N GLY A 513 15.53 -13.63 -5.48
CA GLY A 513 16.09 -13.24 -4.20
C GLY A 513 15.06 -12.58 -3.29
N ASP A 514 14.07 -11.90 -3.85
CA ASP A 514 12.94 -11.34 -3.11
C ASP A 514 12.13 -12.44 -2.42
N ILE A 515 11.90 -13.57 -3.11
CA ILE A 515 11.35 -14.80 -2.53
C ILE A 515 12.25 -15.33 -1.39
N GLY A 516 13.57 -15.22 -1.55
CA GLY A 516 14.51 -15.54 -0.48
C GLY A 516 14.32 -14.68 0.77
N LEU A 517 14.18 -13.36 0.60
CA LEU A 517 13.89 -12.41 1.68
C LEU A 517 12.54 -12.68 2.35
N GLU A 518 11.52 -13.04 1.56
CA GLU A 518 10.21 -13.43 2.10
C GLU A 518 10.33 -14.66 3.01
N PHE A 519 11.06 -15.69 2.58
CA PHE A 519 11.27 -16.90 3.39
C PHE A 519 12.01 -16.63 4.69
N THR A 520 13.03 -15.76 4.69
CA THR A 520 13.75 -15.40 5.92
C THR A 520 12.87 -14.55 6.83
N ASN A 521 12.11 -13.58 6.31
CA ASN A 521 11.14 -12.80 7.09
C ASN A 521 10.08 -13.69 7.74
N TYR A 522 9.56 -14.68 6.99
CA TYR A 522 8.61 -15.67 7.53
C TYR A 522 9.23 -16.47 8.66
N TRP A 523 10.44 -17.02 8.46
CA TRP A 523 11.10 -17.83 9.48
C TRP A 523 11.42 -17.04 10.75
N VAL A 524 11.98 -15.84 10.60
CA VAL A 524 12.33 -14.97 11.74
C VAL A 524 11.07 -14.52 12.48
N SER A 525 9.94 -14.29 11.82
CA SER A 525 8.70 -13.88 12.49
C SER A 525 7.98 -15.06 13.14
N SER A 526 7.74 -16.13 12.37
CA SER A 526 6.98 -17.31 12.81
C SER A 526 7.74 -18.19 13.81
N GLY A 527 9.06 -18.29 13.70
CA GLY A 527 9.86 -19.28 14.43
C GLY A 527 9.76 -20.71 13.88
N ASP A 528 9.03 -20.93 12.78
CA ASP A 528 8.81 -22.27 12.20
C ASP A 528 10.05 -22.76 11.42
N THR A 529 11.02 -23.22 12.20
CA THR A 529 12.29 -23.75 11.69
C THR A 529 12.09 -25.05 10.92
N SER A 530 11.05 -25.83 11.23
CA SER A 530 10.78 -27.09 10.54
C SER A 530 10.33 -26.82 9.11
N PHE A 531 9.33 -25.95 8.94
CA PHE A 531 8.83 -25.56 7.63
C PHE A 531 9.90 -24.85 6.80
N PHE A 532 10.66 -23.93 7.42
CA PHE A 532 11.77 -23.27 6.73
C PHE A 532 12.77 -24.31 6.20
N ARG A 533 13.26 -25.21 7.06
CA ARG A 533 14.25 -26.23 6.66
C ARG A 533 13.72 -27.20 5.59
N GLU A 534 12.47 -27.62 5.68
CA GLU A 534 11.93 -28.72 4.88
C GLU A 534 11.29 -28.25 3.57
N SER A 535 10.74 -27.04 3.53
CA SER A 535 9.99 -26.50 2.39
C SER A 535 10.61 -25.27 1.76
N LEU A 536 11.17 -24.34 2.54
CA LEU A 536 11.64 -23.05 2.01
C LEU A 536 13.14 -23.06 1.66
N TYR A 537 13.97 -23.60 2.54
CA TYR A 537 15.42 -23.70 2.36
C TYR A 537 15.83 -24.44 1.08
N PRO A 538 15.19 -25.56 0.67
CA PRO A 538 15.52 -26.20 -0.61
C PRO A 538 15.35 -25.26 -1.81
N ILE A 539 14.33 -24.40 -1.78
CA ILE A 539 14.06 -23.41 -2.83
C ILE A 539 15.12 -22.29 -2.76
N PHE A 540 15.41 -21.81 -1.55
CA PHE A 540 16.44 -20.81 -1.29
C PHE A 540 17.81 -21.25 -1.85
N ASP A 541 18.21 -22.50 -1.58
CA ASP A 541 19.47 -23.10 -2.05
C ASP A 541 19.48 -23.29 -3.59
N SER A 542 18.32 -23.61 -4.17
CA SER A 542 18.17 -23.71 -5.62
C SER A 542 18.26 -22.37 -6.35
N VAL A 543 17.77 -21.29 -5.73
CA VAL A 543 17.98 -19.92 -6.23
C VAL A 543 19.44 -19.50 -6.08
N ALA A 544 20.11 -19.86 -4.98
CA ALA A 544 21.55 -19.63 -4.83
C ALA A 544 22.36 -20.35 -5.94
N THR A 545 21.96 -21.58 -6.28
CA THR A 545 22.54 -22.33 -7.41
C THR A 545 22.30 -21.60 -8.73
N LEU A 546 21.08 -21.12 -9.00
CA LEU A 546 20.77 -20.33 -10.18
C LEU A 546 21.68 -19.10 -10.28
N TYR A 547 21.74 -18.28 -9.23
CA TYR A 547 22.52 -17.04 -9.26
C TYR A 547 24.01 -17.30 -9.46
N SER A 548 24.56 -18.32 -8.81
CA SER A 548 25.96 -18.70 -8.98
C SER A 548 26.29 -19.07 -10.43
N GLU A 549 25.37 -19.74 -11.12
CA GLU A 549 25.53 -20.17 -12.52
C GLU A 549 25.15 -19.08 -13.55
N LEU A 550 24.32 -18.11 -13.15
CA LEU A 550 23.94 -16.96 -13.96
C LEU A 550 25.05 -15.90 -14.03
N LEU A 551 25.85 -15.77 -12.97
CA LEU A 551 26.96 -14.81 -12.90
C LEU A 551 28.10 -15.18 -13.85
N VAL A 552 28.54 -14.19 -14.64
CA VAL A 552 29.67 -14.32 -15.57
C VAL A 552 30.94 -13.77 -14.94
N LYS A 553 32.00 -14.57 -14.91
CA LYS A 553 33.30 -14.14 -14.39
C LYS A 553 33.90 -13.02 -15.26
N ASN A 554 34.24 -11.90 -14.63
CA ASN A 554 34.91 -10.75 -15.24
C ASN A 554 36.20 -10.41 -14.45
N GLY A 555 37.31 -11.03 -14.86
CA GLY A 555 38.58 -10.95 -14.13
C GLY A 555 38.46 -11.59 -12.75
N THR A 556 38.62 -10.80 -11.69
CA THR A 556 38.42 -11.22 -10.29
C THR A 556 37.00 -10.97 -9.78
N ARG A 557 36.16 -10.28 -10.54
CA ARG A 557 34.78 -9.94 -10.19
C ARG A 557 33.77 -10.79 -10.95
N TRP A 558 32.50 -10.67 -10.58
CA TRP A 558 31.38 -11.39 -11.18
C TRP A 558 30.32 -10.42 -11.68
N ALA A 559 29.89 -10.58 -12.92
CA ALA A 559 28.93 -9.72 -13.59
C ALA A 559 27.60 -10.42 -13.81
N LEU A 560 26.51 -9.68 -13.63
CA LEU A 560 25.19 -10.04 -14.13
C LEU A 560 24.96 -9.27 -15.44
N LYS A 561 24.45 -9.95 -16.46
CA LYS A 561 24.31 -9.42 -17.82
C LYS A 561 22.85 -9.34 -18.24
N ASN A 562 22.52 -8.29 -18.98
CA ASN A 562 21.23 -8.06 -19.63
C ASN A 562 20.04 -8.24 -18.67
N MET A 563 19.97 -7.45 -17.61
CA MET A 563 18.94 -7.51 -16.57
C MET A 563 18.16 -6.20 -16.51
N THR A 564 17.09 -6.19 -15.73
CA THR A 564 16.40 -4.97 -15.30
C THR A 564 16.42 -4.97 -13.78
N ASP A 565 16.78 -3.85 -13.18
CA ASP A 565 16.66 -3.64 -11.73
C ASP A 565 15.26 -3.05 -11.44
N PRO A 566 14.82 -2.86 -10.18
CA PRO A 566 13.50 -2.33 -9.87
C PRO A 566 13.11 -1.04 -10.59
N ASP A 567 14.06 -0.19 -10.98
CA ASP A 567 13.81 0.89 -11.92
C ASP A 567 13.60 0.36 -13.35
N GLU A 568 12.34 0.05 -13.67
CA GLU A 568 11.94 -0.42 -14.99
C GLU A 568 12.16 0.60 -16.14
N TYR A 569 12.53 1.86 -15.85
CA TYR A 569 12.98 2.79 -16.89
C TYR A 569 14.38 2.43 -17.43
N ALA A 570 15.19 1.72 -16.65
CA ALA A 570 16.52 1.23 -17.00
C ALA A 570 16.51 -0.28 -17.31
N ASN A 571 15.91 -0.64 -18.45
CA ASN A 571 15.78 -2.03 -18.87
C ASN A 571 17.00 -2.52 -19.69
N HIS A 572 17.29 -3.82 -19.62
CA HIS A 572 18.36 -4.52 -20.37
C HIS A 572 19.77 -3.94 -20.13
N VAL A 573 20.05 -3.59 -18.87
CA VAL A 573 21.33 -3.07 -18.40
C VAL A 573 22.18 -4.16 -17.74
N ASP A 574 23.46 -3.86 -17.47
CA ASP A 574 24.36 -4.79 -16.80
C ASP A 574 24.63 -4.34 -15.35
N ASN A 575 24.68 -5.32 -14.44
CA ASN A 575 25.07 -5.15 -13.03
C ASN A 575 24.24 -4.10 -12.28
N GLY A 576 22.92 -4.32 -12.20
CA GLY A 576 22.05 -3.53 -11.33
C GLY A 576 22.52 -3.57 -9.88
N ALA A 577 22.52 -2.42 -9.22
CA ALA A 577 23.00 -2.25 -7.85
C ALA A 577 22.20 -3.07 -6.86
N PHE A 578 20.86 -3.05 -6.96
CA PHE A 578 20.02 -3.78 -6.03
C PHE A 578 20.08 -5.28 -6.30
N THR A 579 19.86 -5.70 -7.55
CA THR A 579 19.90 -7.13 -7.90
C THR A 579 21.24 -7.78 -7.56
N ASN A 580 22.38 -7.11 -7.79
CA ASN A 580 23.68 -7.70 -7.43
C ASN A 580 23.93 -7.73 -5.92
N ALA A 581 23.50 -6.71 -5.17
CA ALA A 581 23.56 -6.74 -3.71
C ALA A 581 22.69 -7.88 -3.13
N LEU A 582 21.48 -8.05 -3.69
CA LEU A 582 20.57 -9.14 -3.35
C LEU A 582 21.20 -10.50 -3.63
N ILE A 583 21.80 -10.70 -4.80
CA ILE A 583 22.54 -11.94 -5.15
C ILE A 583 23.67 -12.20 -4.14
N SER A 584 24.46 -11.17 -3.80
CA SER A 584 25.56 -11.29 -2.83
C SER A 584 25.05 -11.78 -1.47
N GLN A 585 24.01 -11.14 -0.94
CA GLN A 585 23.46 -11.51 0.36
C GLN A 585 22.79 -12.89 0.32
N HIS A 586 22.07 -13.23 -0.75
CA HIS A 586 21.43 -14.53 -0.93
C HIS A 586 22.45 -15.67 -0.94
N LEU A 587 23.57 -15.50 -1.65
CA LEU A 587 24.67 -16.48 -1.67
C LEU A 587 25.32 -16.65 -0.28
N SER A 588 25.53 -15.55 0.45
CA SER A 588 26.06 -15.58 1.83
C SER A 588 25.12 -16.35 2.77
N TYR A 589 23.83 -15.98 2.79
CA TYR A 589 22.85 -16.64 3.64
C TYR A 589 22.64 -18.12 3.26
N ALA A 590 22.73 -18.47 1.98
CA ALA A 590 22.66 -19.87 1.56
C ALA A 590 23.81 -20.70 2.19
N ASN A 591 25.02 -20.15 2.29
CA ASN A 591 26.13 -20.80 2.99
C ASN A 591 25.92 -20.88 4.50
N ASP A 592 25.36 -19.84 5.13
CA ASP A 592 25.00 -19.87 6.55
C ASP A 592 23.95 -20.96 6.82
N PHE A 593 22.91 -21.07 5.99
CA PHE A 593 21.88 -22.11 6.12
C PHE A 593 22.42 -23.51 5.83
N ARG A 594 23.33 -23.68 4.86
CA ARG A 594 24.05 -24.94 4.67
C ARG A 594 24.77 -25.35 5.94
N GLY A 595 25.51 -24.43 6.57
CA GLY A 595 26.16 -24.68 7.85
C GLY A 595 25.17 -25.06 8.96
N MET A 596 24.02 -24.37 9.02
CA MET A 596 22.97 -24.60 10.02
C MET A 596 22.27 -25.96 9.86
N PHE A 597 22.06 -26.42 8.63
CA PHE A 597 21.29 -27.63 8.31
C PHE A 597 22.16 -28.82 7.87
N ASN A 598 23.43 -28.88 8.31
CA ASN A 598 24.39 -29.96 8.03
C ASN A 598 24.73 -30.18 6.54
N GLY A 599 24.55 -29.15 5.71
CA GLY A 599 25.10 -29.08 4.36
C GLY A 599 26.56 -28.60 4.35
N THR A 600 27.23 -28.71 3.20
CA THR A 600 28.61 -28.22 3.02
C THR A 600 28.56 -26.81 2.40
N PRO A 601 29.06 -25.76 3.08
CA PRO A 601 29.21 -24.44 2.48
C PRO A 601 30.00 -24.47 1.17
N ASN A 602 29.59 -23.67 0.19
CA ASN A 602 30.20 -23.58 -1.13
C ASN A 602 31.15 -22.39 -1.21
N SER A 603 32.46 -22.65 -1.23
CA SER A 603 33.48 -21.60 -1.33
C SER A 603 33.41 -20.75 -2.59
N THR A 604 32.81 -21.27 -3.68
CA THR A 604 32.57 -20.46 -4.89
C THR A 604 31.54 -19.38 -4.62
N TRP A 605 30.51 -19.69 -3.83
CA TRP A 605 29.46 -18.74 -3.47
C TRP A 605 30.00 -17.63 -2.57
N ASP A 606 30.87 -17.94 -1.60
CA ASP A 606 31.57 -16.91 -0.81
C ASP A 606 32.38 -15.97 -1.73
N SER A 607 33.19 -16.54 -2.63
CA SER A 607 33.97 -15.76 -3.58
C SER A 607 33.09 -14.93 -4.52
N GLN A 608 31.92 -15.41 -4.91
CA GLN A 608 30.96 -14.67 -5.73
C GLN A 608 30.32 -13.55 -4.92
N ALA A 609 29.79 -13.83 -3.73
CA ALA A 609 29.17 -12.87 -2.83
C ALA A 609 30.10 -11.68 -2.55
N ASP A 610 31.37 -11.94 -2.27
CA ASP A 610 32.39 -10.91 -1.99
C ASP A 610 32.76 -10.06 -3.21
N ASN A 611 32.52 -10.55 -4.43
CA ASN A 611 33.11 -9.97 -5.65
C ASN A 611 32.10 -9.74 -6.80
N VAL A 612 30.79 -9.75 -6.56
CA VAL A 612 29.82 -9.24 -7.54
C VAL A 612 30.07 -7.77 -7.85
N ILE A 613 29.79 -7.33 -9.08
CA ILE A 613 30.00 -5.94 -9.48
C ILE A 613 28.85 -5.07 -8.96
N ILE A 614 29.10 -4.27 -7.95
CA ILE A 614 28.24 -3.13 -7.58
C ILE A 614 29.04 -1.88 -7.92
N ALA A 615 28.56 -1.11 -8.90
CA ALA A 615 29.28 0.06 -9.40
C ALA A 615 29.05 1.27 -8.48
N ARG A 616 30.10 2.07 -8.29
CA ARG A 616 30.03 3.29 -7.47
C ARG A 616 30.87 4.37 -8.13
N ASP A 617 30.36 5.60 -8.18
CA ASP A 617 31.17 6.76 -8.51
C ASP A 617 31.98 7.17 -7.28
N ALA A 618 33.31 7.07 -7.37
CA ALA A 618 34.20 7.33 -6.25
C ALA A 618 34.32 8.82 -5.89
N GLU A 619 34.05 9.72 -6.83
CA GLU A 619 34.15 11.16 -6.61
C GLU A 619 32.86 11.72 -5.99
N ALA A 620 31.71 11.34 -6.57
CA ALA A 620 30.40 11.71 -6.08
C ALA A 620 30.00 10.94 -4.83
N ASP A 621 30.61 9.78 -4.59
CA ASP A 621 30.28 8.88 -3.49
C ASP A 621 28.83 8.39 -3.57
N ILE A 622 28.43 7.91 -4.76
CA ILE A 622 27.08 7.44 -5.10
C ILE A 622 27.16 6.06 -5.72
N THR A 623 26.35 5.12 -5.21
CA THR A 623 26.15 3.82 -5.85
C THR A 623 25.44 4.04 -7.19
N LEU A 624 26.00 3.51 -8.27
CA LEU A 624 25.39 3.59 -9.58
C LEU A 624 24.35 2.49 -9.71
N GLU A 625 23.14 2.86 -10.12
CA GLU A 625 22.04 1.93 -10.38
C GLU A 625 22.45 0.82 -11.35
N TYR A 626 23.22 1.15 -12.39
CA TYR A 626 23.81 0.19 -13.31
C TYR A 626 25.14 0.70 -13.87
N VAL A 627 25.93 -0.21 -14.46
CA VAL A 627 27.23 0.17 -15.05
C VAL A 627 27.02 1.07 -16.27
N GLY A 628 27.65 2.25 -16.25
CA GLY A 628 27.56 3.24 -17.34
C GLY A 628 26.42 4.26 -17.18
N MET A 629 25.69 4.21 -16.07
CA MET A 629 24.76 5.26 -15.62
C MET A 629 25.45 6.63 -15.63
N ASN A 630 24.71 7.67 -15.97
CA ASN A 630 25.15 9.07 -15.88
C ASN A 630 24.12 9.90 -15.08
N GLY A 631 24.37 11.20 -14.88
CA GLY A 631 23.53 12.05 -14.05
C GLY A 631 22.12 12.33 -14.57
N SER A 632 21.79 11.98 -15.83
CA SER A 632 20.54 12.37 -16.47
C SER A 632 19.37 11.40 -16.26
N ILE A 633 19.56 10.37 -15.42
CA ILE A 633 18.52 9.40 -15.09
C ILE A 633 17.28 10.04 -14.46
N GLU A 634 16.15 9.40 -14.68
CA GLU A 634 14.92 9.54 -13.91
C GLU A 634 14.54 8.13 -13.46
N VAL A 635 14.15 7.99 -12.20
CA VAL A 635 13.94 6.68 -11.57
C VAL A 635 12.46 6.44 -11.32
N LYS A 636 11.92 5.32 -11.80
CA LYS A 636 10.48 5.00 -11.68
C LYS A 636 10.04 4.81 -10.22
N GLN A 637 10.82 4.05 -9.45
CA GLN A 637 10.47 3.62 -8.08
C GLN A 637 11.72 3.35 -7.23
N ALA A 638 11.56 2.90 -5.98
CA ALA A 638 12.71 2.59 -5.13
C ALA A 638 13.57 1.48 -5.74
N ASP A 639 14.88 1.75 -5.92
CA ASP A 639 15.86 0.82 -6.51
C ASP A 639 17.10 0.69 -5.61
N VAL A 640 18.14 1.50 -5.82
CA VAL A 640 19.42 1.42 -5.09
C VAL A 640 19.23 1.51 -3.57
N ILE A 641 18.26 2.31 -3.13
CA ILE A 641 17.95 2.47 -1.71
C ILE A 641 17.42 1.18 -1.06
N LEU A 642 16.92 0.22 -1.85
CA LEU A 642 16.50 -1.09 -1.37
C LEU A 642 17.65 -1.89 -0.75
N ASN A 643 18.90 -1.55 -1.11
CA ASN A 643 20.10 -2.06 -0.44
C ASN A 643 20.10 -1.74 1.06
N THR A 644 19.56 -0.59 1.45
CA THR A 644 19.43 -0.22 2.86
C THR A 644 18.25 -0.93 3.51
N PHE A 645 17.08 -0.88 2.88
CA PHE A 645 15.88 -1.55 3.35
C PHE A 645 15.00 -1.90 2.14
N PRO A 646 14.55 -3.16 2.00
CA PRO A 646 14.53 -4.20 3.03
C PRO A 646 15.83 -5.01 3.19
N LEU A 647 16.79 -4.90 2.26
CA LEU A 647 17.92 -5.83 2.18
C LEU A 647 18.87 -5.75 3.40
N GLY A 648 19.05 -4.57 3.99
CA GLY A 648 20.00 -4.39 5.09
C GLY A 648 21.43 -4.79 4.70
N PHE A 649 21.82 -4.50 3.46
CA PHE A 649 23.06 -4.96 2.85
C PHE A 649 24.29 -4.34 3.54
N THR A 650 25.23 -5.19 3.92
CA THR A 650 26.52 -4.79 4.53
C THR A 650 27.71 -5.32 3.74
N GLY A 651 27.46 -6.07 2.65
CA GLY A 651 28.50 -6.64 1.80
C GLY A 651 29.32 -5.56 1.11
N GLN A 652 30.56 -5.89 0.74
CA GLN A 652 31.49 -4.97 0.08
C GLN A 652 31.69 -3.61 0.81
N ASN A 653 31.51 -3.59 2.14
CA ASN A 653 31.62 -2.40 2.98
C ASN A 653 30.62 -1.28 2.58
N TYR A 654 29.39 -1.63 2.23
CA TYR A 654 28.28 -0.68 2.12
C TYR A 654 27.93 -0.15 3.52
N THR A 655 28.12 1.15 3.74
CA THR A 655 28.02 1.81 5.05
C THR A 655 26.75 2.64 5.20
N ALA A 656 26.42 3.05 6.44
CA ALA A 656 25.33 3.99 6.69
C ALA A 656 25.53 5.36 6.00
N GLN A 657 26.78 5.76 5.74
CA GLN A 657 27.06 6.98 4.98
C GLN A 657 26.74 6.79 3.49
N ASP A 658 27.03 5.61 2.94
CA ASP A 658 26.67 5.27 1.55
C ASP A 658 25.16 5.27 1.37
N SER A 659 24.44 4.67 2.32
CA SER A 659 22.98 4.69 2.38
C SER A 659 22.40 6.11 2.41
N LEU A 660 22.97 7.01 3.21
CA LEU A 660 22.54 8.40 3.27
C LEU A 660 22.81 9.15 1.95
N SER A 661 23.98 8.93 1.35
CA SER A 661 24.35 9.49 0.06
C SER A 661 23.41 9.04 -1.05
N ASP A 662 23.11 7.74 -1.09
CA ASP A 662 22.18 7.15 -2.06
C ASP A 662 20.75 7.65 -1.81
N LEU A 663 20.28 7.73 -0.55
CA LEU A 663 18.97 8.29 -0.21
C LEU A 663 18.79 9.71 -0.77
N ASP A 664 19.76 10.59 -0.51
CA ASP A 664 19.69 12.00 -0.92
C ASP A 664 19.69 12.15 -2.45
N TYR A 665 20.54 11.36 -3.14
CA TYR A 665 20.63 11.39 -4.59
C TYR A 665 19.37 10.83 -5.25
N TYR A 666 18.96 9.62 -4.88
CA TYR A 666 17.84 8.94 -5.52
C TYR A 666 16.50 9.59 -5.20
N ALA A 667 16.32 10.19 -4.02
CA ALA A 667 15.11 10.97 -3.74
C ALA A 667 14.92 12.16 -4.71
N ALA A 668 16.01 12.73 -5.21
CA ALA A 668 15.96 13.81 -6.21
C ALA A 668 15.81 13.32 -7.65
N LYS A 669 16.03 12.01 -7.90
CA LYS A 669 15.91 11.37 -9.22
C LYS A 669 14.61 10.60 -9.39
N THR A 670 13.95 10.21 -8.30
CA THR A 670 12.66 9.52 -8.35
C THR A 670 11.61 10.40 -9.00
N SER A 671 10.89 9.83 -9.96
CA SER A 671 9.82 10.50 -10.67
C SER A 671 8.69 10.89 -9.71
N ILE A 672 8.05 12.03 -9.96
CA ILE A 672 6.86 12.41 -9.20
C ILE A 672 5.72 11.40 -9.46
N SER A 673 5.67 10.76 -10.63
CA SER A 673 4.67 9.76 -10.98
C SER A 673 5.00 8.35 -10.45
N SER A 674 5.87 8.24 -9.45
CA SER A 674 6.23 6.94 -8.87
C SER A 674 5.00 6.23 -8.28
N PRO A 675 4.95 4.89 -8.32
CA PRO A 675 3.83 4.13 -7.76
C PRO A 675 3.80 4.15 -6.23
N ALA A 676 2.63 3.89 -5.64
CA ALA A 676 2.28 4.15 -4.24
C ALA A 676 3.22 3.58 -3.16
N MET A 677 3.93 2.49 -3.42
CA MET A 677 4.81 1.85 -2.44
C MET A 677 6.16 2.56 -2.26
N THR A 678 6.57 3.38 -3.23
CA THR A 678 7.92 3.96 -3.33
C THR A 678 8.31 4.75 -2.07
N TYR A 679 7.51 5.74 -1.68
CA TYR A 679 7.87 6.66 -0.59
C TYR A 679 7.80 6.03 0.81
N ALA A 680 7.20 4.84 0.97
CA ALA A 680 7.25 4.11 2.23
C ALA A 680 8.70 3.70 2.57
N ILE A 681 9.47 3.28 1.57
CA ILE A 681 10.89 2.93 1.73
C ILE A 681 11.73 4.17 2.03
N PHE A 682 11.47 5.28 1.34
CA PHE A 682 12.09 6.56 1.67
C PHE A 682 11.82 6.96 3.13
N SER A 683 10.60 6.75 3.65
CA SER A 683 10.27 7.02 5.05
C SER A 683 11.09 6.17 6.02
N ILE A 684 11.15 4.85 5.78
CA ILE A 684 11.88 3.89 6.61
C ILE A 684 13.37 4.20 6.62
N ILE A 685 13.96 4.43 5.45
CA ILE A 685 15.39 4.71 5.30
C ILE A 685 15.72 6.09 5.86
N ALA A 686 14.94 7.13 5.57
CA ALA A 686 15.16 8.46 6.13
C ALA A 686 15.18 8.43 7.66
N ASN A 687 14.29 7.66 8.30
CA ASN A 687 14.31 7.50 9.75
C ASN A 687 15.58 6.77 10.25
N SER A 688 16.06 5.80 9.47
CA SER A 688 17.19 4.95 9.82
C SER A 688 18.53 5.67 9.69
N VAL A 689 18.74 6.46 8.63
CA VAL A 689 20.08 6.99 8.27
C VAL A 689 20.19 8.51 8.26
N SER A 690 19.07 9.26 8.28
CA SER A 690 19.16 10.73 8.33
C SER A 690 19.71 11.18 9.68
N PRO A 691 20.74 12.04 9.71
CA PRO A 691 21.36 12.46 10.97
C PRO A 691 20.61 13.60 11.68
N SER A 692 19.66 14.24 10.99
CA SER A 692 18.89 15.38 11.49
C SER A 692 17.56 15.52 10.75
N GLY A 693 16.62 16.25 11.37
CA GLY A 693 15.33 16.56 10.75
C GLY A 693 14.27 15.49 10.96
N CYS A 694 13.16 15.62 10.25
CA CYS A 694 11.95 14.81 10.40
C CYS A 694 11.34 14.42 9.05
N SER A 695 12.13 14.40 7.97
CA SER A 695 11.67 14.04 6.62
C SER A 695 11.07 12.64 6.53
N SER A 696 11.38 11.72 7.45
CA SER A 696 10.69 10.43 7.52
C SER A 696 9.18 10.59 7.66
N TYR A 697 8.72 11.60 8.41
CA TYR A 697 7.29 11.91 8.56
C TYR A 697 6.71 12.49 7.27
N THR A 698 7.44 13.36 6.58
CA THR A 698 7.05 13.87 5.25
C THR A 698 6.89 12.73 4.24
N TYR A 699 7.86 11.81 4.18
CA TYR A 699 7.79 10.64 3.30
C TYR A 699 6.67 9.66 3.65
N GLN A 700 6.31 9.52 4.94
CA GLN A 700 5.13 8.74 5.33
C GLN A 700 3.88 9.30 4.63
N HIS A 701 3.66 10.62 4.69
CA HIS A 701 2.49 11.22 4.04
C HIS A 701 2.56 11.17 2.53
N ALA A 702 3.76 11.27 1.96
CA ALA A 702 3.98 11.07 0.52
C ALA A 702 3.60 9.65 0.09
N SER A 703 3.84 8.65 0.95
CA SER A 703 3.50 7.25 0.67
C SER A 703 2.01 6.92 0.79
N THR A 704 1.19 7.76 1.43
CA THR A 704 -0.23 7.46 1.68
C THR A 704 -1.16 8.48 1.05
N SER A 705 -1.03 9.74 1.45
CA SER A 705 -2.05 10.76 1.22
C SER A 705 -2.40 11.00 -0.24
N PRO A 706 -1.45 11.06 -1.20
CA PRO A 706 -1.83 11.29 -2.58
C PRO A 706 -2.40 10.04 -3.27
N TYR A 707 -2.17 8.84 -2.75
CA TYR A 707 -2.61 7.58 -3.39
C TYR A 707 -3.94 7.04 -2.84
N LEU A 708 -4.27 7.37 -1.60
CA LEU A 708 -5.52 6.95 -0.98
C LEU A 708 -6.74 7.60 -1.65
N ARG A 709 -7.80 6.80 -1.86
CA ARG A 709 -9.12 7.24 -2.33
C ARG A 709 -10.19 6.97 -1.27
N GLY A 710 -11.08 7.93 -1.11
CA GLY A 710 -12.31 7.74 -0.35
C GLY A 710 -13.31 6.88 -1.12
N PRO A 711 -14.30 6.29 -0.44
CA PRO A 711 -14.53 6.41 1.00
C PRO A 711 -13.83 5.32 1.82
N TRP A 712 -13.27 4.28 1.18
CA TRP A 712 -12.76 3.08 1.86
C TRP A 712 -11.26 3.08 2.14
N PHE A 713 -10.57 4.18 1.84
CA PHE A 713 -9.11 4.28 2.03
C PHE A 713 -8.34 3.19 1.27
N GLN A 714 -8.82 2.84 0.07
CA GLN A 714 -8.10 1.96 -0.85
C GLN A 714 -7.08 2.78 -1.65
N PHE A 715 -5.96 2.16 -1.99
CA PHE A 715 -4.92 2.78 -2.79
C PHE A 715 -5.23 2.73 -4.29
N SER A 716 -5.01 3.85 -4.97
CA SER A 716 -4.67 3.87 -6.39
C SER A 716 -3.17 3.64 -6.56
N GLU A 717 -2.77 2.99 -7.64
CA GLU A 717 -1.36 2.84 -8.02
C GLU A 717 -0.68 4.21 -8.22
N GLN A 718 -1.42 5.16 -8.80
CA GLN A 718 -0.92 6.45 -9.27
C GLN A 718 -1.41 7.61 -8.37
N LEU A 719 -0.64 8.70 -8.34
CA LEU A 719 -0.99 9.90 -7.56
C LEU A 719 -2.34 10.49 -7.99
N VAL A 720 -2.60 10.51 -9.30
CA VAL A 720 -3.86 10.97 -9.89
C VAL A 720 -4.49 9.86 -10.70
N ASP A 721 -5.81 9.92 -10.91
CA ASP A 721 -6.56 8.90 -11.64
C ASP A 721 -6.90 9.34 -13.07
N SER A 722 -5.95 10.02 -13.73
CA SER A 722 -6.09 10.44 -15.13
C SER A 722 -5.02 9.76 -15.97
N PHE A 723 -5.48 8.96 -16.95
CA PHE A 723 -4.62 8.35 -17.95
C PHE A 723 -3.74 9.38 -18.66
N GLN A 724 -4.31 10.55 -19.04
CA GLN A 724 -3.56 11.58 -19.76
C GLN A 724 -2.47 12.23 -18.88
N ASP A 725 -2.76 12.47 -17.60
CA ASP A 725 -1.82 13.15 -16.70
C ASP A 725 -0.71 12.20 -16.20
N ASN A 726 -1.00 10.90 -16.10
CA ASN A 726 -0.07 9.84 -15.73
C ASN A 726 0.79 9.31 -16.88
N GLY A 727 0.94 10.06 -17.98
CA GLY A 727 1.80 9.65 -19.08
C GLY A 727 1.28 8.42 -19.86
N GLY A 728 -0.03 8.19 -19.87
CA GLY A 728 -0.66 7.08 -20.58
C GLY A 728 -0.81 5.80 -19.75
N THR A 729 -0.74 5.88 -18.43
CA THR A 729 -0.97 4.72 -17.55
C THR A 729 -2.35 4.75 -16.93
N HIS A 730 -3.13 3.69 -17.18
CA HIS A 730 -4.38 3.44 -16.48
C HIS A 730 -4.07 2.87 -15.09
N PRO A 731 -4.41 3.56 -13.99
CA PRO A 731 -4.04 3.12 -12.66
C PRO A 731 -4.75 1.82 -12.29
N ALA A 732 -4.02 0.88 -11.71
CA ALA A 732 -4.60 -0.27 -11.03
C ALA A 732 -5.37 0.15 -9.78
N TYR A 733 -6.51 -0.50 -9.55
CA TYR A 733 -7.34 -0.28 -8.35
C TYR A 733 -8.19 -1.51 -7.98
N PRO A 734 -8.30 -1.84 -6.69
CA PRO A 734 -7.44 -1.37 -5.61
C PRO A 734 -5.99 -1.82 -5.83
N PHE A 735 -5.02 -1.06 -5.32
CA PHE A 735 -3.61 -1.38 -5.43
C PHE A 735 -3.07 -1.85 -4.07
N LEU A 736 -3.12 -3.16 -3.81
CA LEU A 736 -2.74 -3.74 -2.50
C LEU A 736 -1.25 -3.56 -2.18
N THR A 737 -0.41 -3.34 -3.18
CA THR A 737 1.01 -3.06 -3.00
C THR A 737 1.24 -1.78 -2.20
N GLY A 738 0.40 -0.75 -2.41
CA GLY A 738 0.42 0.49 -1.62
C GLY A 738 0.04 0.25 -0.15
N HIS A 739 -0.96 -0.61 0.10
CA HIS A 739 -1.30 -1.05 1.45
C HIS A 739 -0.11 -1.77 2.10
N GLY A 740 0.54 -2.68 1.38
CA GLY A 740 1.73 -3.39 1.82
C GLY A 740 2.87 -2.45 2.24
N GLY A 741 3.33 -1.58 1.34
CA GLY A 741 4.41 -0.64 1.62
C GLY A 741 4.09 0.28 2.81
N SER A 742 2.90 0.88 2.84
CA SER A 742 2.46 1.73 3.95
C SER A 742 2.42 0.98 5.29
N ASN A 743 2.04 -0.30 5.28
CA ASN A 743 1.96 -1.15 6.47
C ASN A 743 3.34 -1.39 7.12
N GLN A 744 4.45 -1.12 6.43
CA GLN A 744 5.80 -1.33 6.94
C GLN A 744 6.35 -0.12 7.72
N VAL A 745 5.89 1.10 7.44
CA VAL A 745 6.53 2.34 7.91
C VAL A 745 6.68 2.42 9.44
N VAL A 746 5.63 2.08 10.18
CA VAL A 746 5.64 2.25 11.65
C VAL A 746 6.58 1.26 12.33
N LEU A 747 6.53 -0.03 11.96
CA LEU A 747 7.38 -1.07 12.56
C LEU A 747 8.83 -0.99 12.07
N PHE A 748 9.05 -0.91 10.76
CA PHE A 748 10.39 -0.96 10.19
C PHE A 748 11.07 0.42 10.17
N GLY A 749 10.29 1.50 10.12
CA GLY A 749 10.79 2.87 10.26
C GLY A 749 10.92 3.28 11.72
N TYR A 750 9.81 3.58 12.39
CA TYR A 750 9.85 4.25 13.71
C TYR A 750 10.32 3.39 14.87
N LEU A 751 9.98 2.09 14.89
CA LEU A 751 10.59 1.15 15.83
C LEU A 751 11.99 0.71 15.35
N GLY A 752 12.28 0.83 14.06
CA GLY A 752 13.54 0.39 13.46
C GLY A 752 13.72 -1.12 13.49
N LEU A 753 12.63 -1.90 13.49
CA LEU A 753 12.69 -3.37 13.49
C LEU A 753 13.45 -3.86 12.24
N ARG A 754 14.31 -4.86 12.40
CA ARG A 754 14.94 -5.59 11.27
C ARG A 754 14.81 -7.09 11.48
N LEU A 755 14.29 -7.79 10.47
CA LEU A 755 14.13 -9.24 10.47
C LEU A 755 15.40 -9.91 9.92
N VAL A 756 16.48 -9.82 10.68
CA VAL A 756 17.74 -10.48 10.33
C VAL A 756 17.61 -11.98 10.68
N PRO A 757 18.03 -12.92 9.81
CA PRO A 757 18.02 -14.36 10.08
C PRO A 757 19.12 -14.78 11.08
N ASP A 758 19.27 -14.01 12.14
CA ASP A 758 20.06 -14.34 13.31
C ASP A 758 19.14 -14.58 14.53
N PHE A 759 19.75 -14.91 15.66
CA PHE A 759 19.04 -15.18 16.90
C PHE A 759 19.07 -13.97 17.85
N SER A 760 19.06 -12.75 17.31
CA SER A 760 18.86 -11.50 18.04
C SER A 760 17.67 -10.69 17.52
N LEU A 761 16.97 -9.98 18.40
CA LEU A 761 15.96 -8.99 18.03
C LEU A 761 16.64 -7.64 17.76
N HIS A 762 16.59 -7.18 16.51
CA HIS A 762 17.19 -5.91 16.08
C HIS A 762 16.14 -4.79 16.05
N VAL A 763 16.42 -3.71 16.77
CA VAL A 763 15.59 -2.51 16.80
C VAL A 763 16.47 -1.27 16.82
N ASP A 764 15.97 -0.15 16.31
CA ASP A 764 16.64 1.13 16.43
C ASP A 764 15.56 2.23 16.42
N PRO A 765 14.93 2.53 17.56
CA PRO A 765 13.75 3.39 17.58
C PRO A 765 14.08 4.88 17.42
N SER A 766 13.25 5.57 16.65
CA SER A 766 13.28 7.02 16.45
C SER A 766 11.89 7.50 16.06
N LEU A 767 11.25 8.29 16.92
CA LEU A 767 9.88 8.76 16.71
C LEU A 767 9.91 10.21 16.18
N PRO A 768 9.26 10.52 15.03
CA PRO A 768 9.16 11.89 14.56
C PRO A 768 8.49 12.81 15.60
N PRO A 769 8.94 14.07 15.75
CA PRO A 769 8.43 15.00 16.76
C PRO A 769 6.95 15.35 16.59
N GLN A 770 6.39 15.15 15.39
CA GLN A 770 4.97 15.33 15.11
C GLN A 770 4.08 14.25 15.75
N ILE A 771 4.65 13.09 16.09
CA ILE A 771 3.90 11.97 16.67
C ILE A 771 4.20 11.91 18.17
N PRO A 772 3.28 12.32 19.06
CA PRO A 772 3.58 12.41 20.49
C PRO A 772 3.93 11.05 21.12
N GLN A 773 3.27 9.99 20.67
CA GLN A 773 3.50 8.61 21.09
C GLN A 773 2.86 7.62 20.11
N ILE A 774 3.30 6.36 20.18
CA ILE A 774 2.73 5.23 19.44
C ILE A 774 2.77 3.99 20.34
N LYS A 775 1.65 3.28 20.44
CA LYS A 775 1.65 1.87 20.80
C LYS A 775 1.72 1.07 19.51
N TYR A 776 2.81 0.34 19.30
CA TYR A 776 2.97 -0.47 18.10
C TYR A 776 2.07 -1.69 18.20
N ARG A 777 1.67 -2.22 17.04
CA ARG A 777 1.09 -3.56 16.99
C ARG A 777 2.04 -4.58 17.62
N THR A 778 1.48 -5.60 18.25
CA THR A 778 2.23 -6.77 18.69
C THR A 778 2.82 -7.44 17.45
N PHE A 779 4.15 -7.53 17.43
CA PHE A 779 4.89 -8.23 16.39
C PHE A 779 5.53 -9.50 16.95
N HIS A 780 5.94 -10.42 16.09
CA HIS A 780 6.51 -11.70 16.47
C HIS A 780 7.98 -11.78 16.09
N TRP A 781 8.77 -12.38 16.98
CA TRP A 781 10.17 -12.69 16.74
C TRP A 781 10.45 -14.11 17.22
N HIS A 782 10.89 -14.98 16.31
CA HIS A 782 11.00 -16.43 16.45
C HIS A 782 9.77 -17.04 17.15
N GLY A 783 8.58 -16.60 16.71
CA GLY A 783 7.27 -17.02 17.19
C GLY A 783 6.82 -16.41 18.52
N TRP A 784 7.68 -15.68 19.22
CA TRP A 784 7.31 -15.01 20.48
C TRP A 784 6.69 -13.63 20.22
N PRO A 785 5.52 -13.33 20.79
CA PRO A 785 4.91 -12.00 20.67
C PRO A 785 5.67 -10.97 21.52
N VAL A 786 5.89 -9.80 20.94
CA VAL A 786 6.55 -8.64 21.56
C VAL A 786 5.65 -7.42 21.42
N GLY A 787 5.29 -6.81 22.55
CA GLY A 787 4.60 -5.53 22.58
C GLY A 787 5.60 -4.38 22.67
N ALA A 788 5.33 -3.27 21.99
CA ALA A 788 6.17 -2.08 22.05
C ALA A 788 5.34 -0.80 22.25
N PHE A 789 5.91 0.17 22.95
CA PHE A 789 5.36 1.51 23.12
C PHE A 789 6.47 2.55 23.06
N SER A 790 6.30 3.59 22.24
CA SER A 790 7.21 4.72 22.14
C SER A 790 6.52 6.00 22.58
N ASN A 791 7.19 6.75 23.46
CA ASN A 791 7.00 8.19 23.53
C ASN A 791 8.14 8.88 22.75
N GLN A 792 8.24 10.20 22.84
CA GLN A 792 9.30 10.96 22.16
C GLN A 792 10.73 10.54 22.56
N THR A 793 10.94 10.19 23.83
CA THR A 793 12.30 9.99 24.39
C THR A 793 12.72 8.53 24.52
N HIS A 794 11.77 7.61 24.70
CA HIS A 794 12.04 6.21 25.00
C HIS A 794 11.02 5.28 24.35
N THR A 795 11.50 4.09 23.99
CA THR A 795 10.70 2.93 23.60
C THR A 795 10.80 1.86 24.67
N VAL A 796 9.67 1.27 25.04
CA VAL A 796 9.61 0.10 25.92
C VAL A 796 9.22 -1.11 25.08
N LEU A 797 10.10 -2.12 25.06
CA LEU A 797 9.76 -3.45 24.57
C LEU A 797 9.30 -4.30 25.75
N SER A 798 8.28 -5.12 25.54
CA SER A 798 7.67 -5.94 26.58
C SER A 798 7.32 -7.32 26.06
N ARG A 799 7.56 -8.32 26.91
CA ARG A 799 7.17 -9.71 26.69
C ARG A 799 6.28 -10.13 27.86
N GLY A 800 5.02 -9.71 27.83
CA GLY A 800 4.06 -9.99 28.89
C GLY A 800 3.42 -11.37 28.75
N GLY A 801 3.19 -12.08 29.86
CA GLY A 801 2.52 -13.39 29.85
C GLY A 801 1.02 -13.37 29.51
N GLY A 802 0.47 -12.19 29.18
CA GLY A 802 -0.86 -12.06 28.59
C GLY A 802 -0.84 -11.82 27.07
N LEU A 803 0.34 -11.83 26.44
CA LEU A 803 0.47 -11.84 24.99
C LEU A 803 0.51 -13.30 24.53
N GLU A 804 -0.51 -13.70 23.79
CA GLU A 804 -0.56 -15.03 23.17
C GLU A 804 0.11 -14.98 21.79
N PRO A 805 0.88 -16.01 21.41
CA PRO A 805 1.36 -16.16 20.04
C PRO A 805 0.19 -16.12 19.05
N ALA A 806 0.35 -15.38 17.96
CA ALA A 806 -0.61 -15.39 16.88
C ALA A 806 -0.64 -16.75 16.17
N GLU A 807 -1.72 -16.97 15.43
CA GLU A 807 -1.87 -18.10 14.52
C GLU A 807 -0.67 -18.25 13.57
N GLY A 808 -0.21 -19.49 13.34
CA GLY A 808 1.01 -19.80 12.58
C GLY A 808 2.34 -19.49 13.28
N ALA A 809 2.33 -18.89 14.47
CA ALA A 809 3.55 -18.74 15.26
C ALA A 809 3.95 -20.07 15.92
N VAL A 810 5.23 -20.41 15.82
CA VAL A 810 5.87 -21.57 16.46
C VAL A 810 6.95 -21.04 17.40
N PRO A 811 6.61 -20.66 18.65
CA PRO A 811 7.55 -20.03 19.57
C PRO A 811 8.78 -20.90 19.80
N ASN A 812 9.97 -20.35 19.53
CA ASN A 812 11.22 -21.08 19.72
C ASN A 812 11.41 -21.44 21.21
N ALA A 813 11.48 -22.74 21.49
CA ALA A 813 11.50 -23.28 22.85
C ALA A 813 12.67 -22.76 23.71
N THR A 814 13.79 -22.36 23.09
CA THR A 814 14.96 -21.80 23.80
C THR A 814 14.58 -20.57 24.61
N TYR A 815 13.73 -19.72 24.04
CA TYR A 815 13.34 -18.45 24.65
C TYR A 815 12.12 -18.59 25.56
N ALA A 816 11.55 -19.78 25.75
CA ALA A 816 10.44 -19.99 26.69
C ALA A 816 10.79 -19.47 28.09
N ASP A 817 11.95 -19.90 28.61
CA ASP A 817 12.44 -19.51 29.94
C ASP A 817 13.67 -18.60 29.90
N SER A 818 14.26 -18.40 28.71
CA SER A 818 15.45 -17.56 28.53
C SER A 818 15.09 -16.17 27.98
N PRO A 819 15.87 -15.13 28.33
CA PRO A 819 15.73 -13.81 27.72
C PRO A 819 16.00 -13.82 26.21
N ILE A 820 15.25 -13.01 25.46
CA ILE A 820 15.53 -12.70 24.05
C ILE A 820 16.68 -11.69 23.99
N PRO A 821 17.79 -11.95 23.28
CA PRO A 821 18.83 -10.96 23.03
C PRO A 821 18.29 -9.81 22.19
N VAL A 822 18.53 -8.57 22.60
CA VAL A 822 18.09 -7.37 21.85
C VAL A 822 19.32 -6.54 21.49
N LEU A 823 19.47 -6.25 20.20
CA LEU A 823 20.50 -5.36 19.68
C LEU A 823 19.88 -4.04 19.26
N VAL A 824 20.41 -2.94 19.81
CA VAL A 824 19.93 -1.59 19.52
C VAL A 824 20.92 -0.89 18.61
N GLY A 825 20.52 -0.58 17.37
CA GLY A 825 21.36 0.12 16.40
C GLY A 825 21.18 -0.37 14.97
N THR A 826 21.88 0.29 14.05
CA THR A 826 21.91 -0.08 12.63
C THR A 826 22.62 -1.43 12.41
N VAL A 827 22.02 -2.30 11.60
CA VAL A 827 22.63 -3.58 11.19
C VAL A 827 23.99 -3.35 10.53
N GLY A 828 24.97 -4.19 10.85
CA GLY A 828 26.35 -4.05 10.35
C GLY A 828 27.23 -3.04 11.08
N SER A 829 26.66 -2.22 11.98
CA SER A 829 27.42 -1.30 12.83
C SER A 829 27.54 -1.82 14.26
N GLU A 830 28.46 -1.26 15.05
CA GLU A 830 28.52 -1.55 16.49
C GLU A 830 27.21 -1.11 17.17
N PRO A 831 26.51 -2.01 17.90
CA PRO A 831 25.26 -1.66 18.55
C PRO A 831 25.46 -0.57 19.62
N ARG A 832 24.53 0.39 19.67
CA ARG A 832 24.46 1.42 20.71
C ARG A 832 24.16 0.82 22.08
N ALA A 833 23.39 -0.27 22.11
CA ALA A 833 23.13 -1.04 23.31
C ALA A 833 22.92 -2.52 23.00
N ARG A 834 23.24 -3.37 23.99
CA ARG A 834 22.93 -4.81 24.01
C ARG A 834 22.09 -5.08 25.24
N LEU A 835 20.84 -5.48 25.04
CA LEU A 835 19.86 -5.70 26.10
C LEU A 835 19.36 -7.15 26.09
N SER A 836 18.59 -7.52 27.10
CA SER A 836 18.00 -8.86 27.19
C SER A 836 16.55 -8.75 27.69
N LEU A 837 15.61 -9.14 26.85
CA LEU A 837 14.18 -9.10 27.14
C LEU A 837 13.75 -10.41 27.81
N ALA A 838 13.70 -10.40 29.14
CA ALA A 838 13.31 -11.56 29.94
C ALA A 838 11.83 -11.94 29.73
N PRO A 839 11.46 -13.23 29.91
CA PRO A 839 10.05 -13.63 30.02
C PRO A 839 9.32 -12.82 31.09
N ASN A 840 8.10 -12.34 30.81
CA ASN A 840 7.32 -11.47 31.69
C ASN A 840 8.02 -10.15 32.06
N GLY A 841 9.00 -9.73 31.27
CA GLY A 841 9.80 -8.53 31.50
C GLY A 841 9.58 -7.44 30.44
N SER A 842 10.25 -6.32 30.66
CA SER A 842 10.34 -5.22 29.70
C SER A 842 11.75 -4.63 29.71
N VAL A 843 12.16 -4.07 28.59
CA VAL A 843 13.38 -3.28 28.47
C VAL A 843 13.05 -1.90 27.92
N THR A 844 13.74 -0.88 28.41
CA THR A 844 13.60 0.51 27.94
C THR A 844 14.80 0.87 27.09
N ILE A 845 14.54 1.45 25.93
CA ILE A 845 15.51 1.87 24.93
C ILE A 845 15.39 3.39 24.79
N GLU A 846 16.51 4.09 24.75
CA GLU A 846 16.55 5.51 24.43
C GLU A 846 16.39 5.70 22.92
N ASN A 847 15.44 6.56 22.54
CA ASN A 847 15.13 6.85 21.14
C ASN A 847 16.16 7.79 20.56
N ARG A 848 16.57 7.58 19.31
CA ARG A 848 17.35 8.60 18.59
C ARG A 848 16.51 9.88 18.49
N GLN A 849 17.08 11.02 18.85
CA GLN A 849 16.39 12.32 18.85
C GLN A 849 16.65 13.11 17.57
N ILE A 850 16.63 12.44 16.40
CA ILE A 850 17.05 13.03 15.11
C ILE A 850 16.27 14.31 14.75
N GLY A 851 14.98 14.38 15.11
CA GLY A 851 14.13 15.56 14.86
C GLY A 851 14.50 16.79 15.68
N LEU A 852 15.26 16.63 16.77
CA LEU A 852 15.77 17.73 17.58
C LEU A 852 17.12 18.25 17.08
N VAL A 853 17.86 17.45 16.30
CA VAL A 853 19.11 17.86 15.67
C VAL A 853 18.78 18.80 14.51
N LYS A 854 19.30 20.03 14.57
CA LYS A 854 19.08 21.04 13.53
C LYS A 854 20.07 20.85 12.38
N THR A 855 19.54 20.67 11.17
CA THR A 855 20.27 20.65 9.90
C THR A 855 20.98 22.00 9.75
N THR A 856 20.21 23.09 9.74
CA THR A 856 20.75 24.45 9.78
C THR A 856 20.94 24.91 11.22
N GLN A 857 22.14 25.35 11.56
CA GLN A 857 22.45 25.84 12.90
C GLN A 857 21.52 26.99 13.33
N ASP A 858 21.01 26.88 14.57
CA ASP A 858 20.10 27.85 15.20
C ASP A 858 18.77 28.07 14.46
N ASN A 859 18.35 27.13 13.61
CA ASN A 859 17.04 27.16 12.95
C ASN A 859 15.92 26.82 13.93
N VAL A 860 15.11 27.83 14.25
CA VAL A 860 13.97 27.68 15.17
C VAL A 860 12.72 27.09 14.50
N ALA A 861 12.65 27.07 13.16
CA ALA A 861 11.47 26.62 12.42
C ALA A 861 11.44 25.10 12.16
N GLN A 862 12.59 24.44 12.17
CA GLN A 862 12.71 23.03 11.75
C GLN A 862 11.81 22.11 12.57
N CYS A 863 11.07 21.25 11.88
CA CYS A 863 10.14 20.24 12.38
C CYS A 863 8.95 20.78 13.17
N LEU A 864 8.63 22.07 13.02
CA LEU A 864 7.43 22.66 13.61
C LEU A 864 6.23 22.57 12.65
N PRO A 865 4.99 22.63 13.18
CA PRO A 865 3.79 22.55 12.35
C PRO A 865 3.77 23.62 11.26
N ALA A 866 3.57 23.18 10.02
CA ALA A 866 3.50 24.01 8.82
C ALA A 866 2.20 23.76 8.07
N THR A 867 1.56 24.81 7.56
CA THR A 867 0.29 24.74 6.84
C THR A 867 0.28 25.67 5.63
N SER A 868 -0.44 25.29 4.58
CA SER A 868 -0.72 26.12 3.40
C SER A 868 -2.22 26.07 3.13
N PRO A 869 -2.90 27.22 2.98
CA PRO A 869 -4.29 27.23 2.52
C PRO A 869 -4.38 27.16 0.98
N ASP A 870 -3.26 27.33 0.26
CA ASP A 870 -3.21 27.26 -1.18
C ASP A 870 -2.95 25.82 -1.64
N GLU A 871 -3.50 25.48 -2.81
CA GLU A 871 -3.26 24.19 -3.48
C GLU A 871 -1.77 23.98 -3.79
N TYR A 872 -1.30 22.78 -3.53
CA TYR A 872 0.06 22.32 -3.79
C TYR A 872 0.02 21.00 -4.56
N LEU A 873 1.12 20.67 -5.25
CA LEU A 873 1.19 19.43 -6.02
C LEU A 873 1.09 18.20 -5.10
N PRO A 874 0.47 17.10 -5.55
CA PRO A 874 0.41 15.86 -4.76
C PRO A 874 1.80 15.42 -4.25
N GLY A 875 1.89 15.05 -2.98
CA GLY A 875 3.14 14.67 -2.32
C GLY A 875 4.06 15.85 -1.90
N GLN A 876 3.77 17.09 -2.29
CA GLN A 876 4.63 18.26 -2.01
C GLN A 876 4.11 19.08 -0.81
N PHE A 877 4.13 18.48 0.37
CA PHE A 877 3.44 19.00 1.56
C PHE A 877 4.09 20.24 2.20
N PRO A 878 3.32 21.09 2.90
CA PRO A 878 3.86 22.24 3.63
C PRO A 878 4.96 21.91 4.65
N ILE A 879 4.88 20.77 5.35
CA ILE A 879 5.88 20.35 6.33
C ILE A 879 7.27 20.14 5.70
N ALA A 880 7.32 19.79 4.42
CA ALA A 880 8.57 19.62 3.69
C ALA A 880 9.39 20.92 3.65
N ALA A 881 8.75 22.10 3.74
CA ALA A 881 9.48 23.36 3.78
C ALA A 881 10.31 23.57 5.06
N VAL A 882 10.15 22.73 6.09
CA VAL A 882 10.87 22.87 7.37
C VAL A 882 11.27 21.51 7.97
N ASP A 883 11.31 20.43 7.19
CA ASP A 883 11.59 19.10 7.73
C ASP A 883 13.10 18.80 7.87
N GLY A 884 13.97 19.73 7.44
CA GLY A 884 15.42 19.60 7.52
C GLY A 884 16.04 18.74 6.42
N ALA A 885 15.33 18.48 5.31
CA ALA A 885 15.81 17.72 4.16
C ALA A 885 15.85 18.52 2.86
N ALA A 886 16.90 18.34 2.07
CA ALA A 886 16.99 18.92 0.72
C ALA A 886 16.20 18.11 -0.34
N SER A 887 15.81 16.88 0.02
CA SER A 887 15.23 15.89 -0.88
C SER A 887 13.69 15.89 -0.91
N THR A 888 13.06 16.53 0.07
CA THR A 888 11.61 16.80 0.10
C THR A 888 11.39 18.29 -0.19
N LYS A 889 10.19 18.66 -0.66
CA LYS A 889 9.87 20.07 -0.93
C LYS A 889 8.37 20.35 -0.88
N TRP A 890 8.04 21.56 -0.45
CA TRP A 890 6.72 22.14 -0.67
C TRP A 890 6.69 22.82 -2.04
N GLN A 891 5.61 22.63 -2.80
CA GLN A 891 5.48 23.22 -4.13
C GLN A 891 4.02 23.59 -4.44
N PRO A 892 3.68 24.88 -4.58
CA PRO A 892 2.35 25.31 -5.01
C PRO A 892 1.98 24.76 -6.39
N ALA A 893 0.69 24.48 -6.58
CA ALA A 893 0.20 23.87 -7.82
C ALA A 893 0.37 24.78 -9.04
N VAL A 894 0.37 26.11 -8.84
CA VAL A 894 0.45 27.09 -9.94
C VAL A 894 1.44 28.21 -9.66
N ALA A 895 2.20 28.62 -10.68
CA ALA A 895 3.18 29.71 -10.59
C ALA A 895 2.56 31.12 -10.66
N ASN A 896 1.38 31.27 -11.27
CA ASN A 896 0.82 32.58 -11.60
C ASN A 896 0.03 33.25 -10.47
N LYS A 897 -0.01 32.63 -9.29
CA LYS A 897 -0.64 33.14 -8.07
C LYS A 897 0.35 33.13 -6.93
N THR A 898 0.12 34.01 -5.96
CA THR A 898 0.90 34.01 -4.72
C THR A 898 0.38 32.86 -3.89
N ALA A 899 1.28 32.01 -3.40
CA ALA A 899 0.99 30.96 -2.45
C ALA A 899 1.78 31.21 -1.18
N SER A 900 1.34 30.62 -0.07
CA SER A 900 1.97 30.83 1.22
C SER A 900 2.02 29.59 2.08
N VAL A 901 3.14 29.43 2.79
CA VAL A 901 3.31 28.45 3.86
C VAL A 901 3.49 29.18 5.18
N THR A 902 2.76 28.76 6.21
CA THR A 902 2.80 29.33 7.56
C THR A 902 3.28 28.30 8.55
N VAL A 903 4.31 28.67 9.32
CA VAL A 903 4.92 27.84 10.37
C VAL A 903 4.59 28.42 11.74
N SER A 904 4.22 27.57 12.68
CA SER A 904 4.03 27.94 14.09
C SER A 904 5.37 27.96 14.81
N LEU A 905 5.70 29.05 15.50
CA LEU A 905 7.02 29.28 16.10
C LEU A 905 6.92 29.58 17.61
N PRO A 906 7.96 29.25 18.40
CA PRO A 906 8.09 29.78 19.74
C PRO A 906 8.40 31.29 19.70
N VAL A 907 7.77 32.05 20.61
CA VAL A 907 7.84 33.53 20.65
C VAL A 907 9.05 34.00 21.43
N GLY A 908 9.66 35.12 21.00
CA GLY A 908 10.62 35.88 21.81
C GLY A 908 12.10 35.63 21.49
N TYR A 909 12.42 34.84 20.48
CA TYR A 909 13.80 34.67 20.00
C TYR A 909 14.18 35.80 19.05
N ARG A 910 15.36 36.41 19.21
CA ARG A 910 15.85 37.45 18.30
C ARG A 910 16.30 36.81 16.98
N VAL A 911 15.73 37.25 15.86
CA VAL A 911 16.06 36.76 14.51
C VAL A 911 17.27 37.51 13.95
N ARG A 912 18.24 36.76 13.44
CA ARG A 912 19.44 37.28 12.76
C ARG A 912 19.37 37.13 11.25
N ALA A 913 18.79 36.03 10.77
CA ALA A 913 18.71 35.75 9.35
C ALA A 913 17.52 34.84 9.03
N VAL A 914 17.10 34.88 7.77
CA VAL A 914 16.19 33.90 7.18
C VAL A 914 16.89 33.32 5.96
N GLN A 915 16.90 31.99 5.86
CA GLN A 915 17.52 31.27 4.76
C GLN A 915 16.49 30.35 4.11
N PHE A 916 16.58 30.22 2.79
CA PHE A 916 15.71 29.39 1.98
C PHE A 916 16.57 28.48 1.12
N ASP A 917 16.23 27.20 1.10
CA ASP A 917 16.58 26.27 0.05
C ASP A 917 15.41 26.17 -0.92
N TRP A 918 15.59 26.71 -2.12
CA TRP A 918 14.58 26.67 -3.17
C TRP A 918 14.63 25.40 -4.01
N ALA A 919 15.45 24.40 -3.66
CA ALA A 919 15.68 23.21 -4.47
C ALA A 919 15.96 23.57 -5.94
N GLN A 920 15.21 23.00 -6.90
CA GLN A 920 15.44 23.19 -8.34
C GLN A 920 14.62 24.35 -8.95
N ALA A 921 13.62 24.91 -8.25
CA ALA A 921 12.73 25.92 -8.80
C ALA A 921 12.60 27.16 -7.89
N PRO A 922 13.54 28.13 -7.96
CA PRO A 922 13.45 29.38 -7.22
C PRO A 922 12.20 30.22 -7.58
N PRO A 923 11.59 30.94 -6.62
CA PRO A 923 10.46 31.82 -6.91
C PRO A 923 10.90 33.07 -7.66
N TRP A 924 9.95 33.75 -8.33
CA TRP A 924 10.23 35.06 -8.91
C TRP A 924 10.42 36.11 -7.81
N ASN A 925 9.51 36.14 -6.84
CA ASN A 925 9.61 37.00 -5.65
C ASN A 925 9.19 36.24 -4.39
N TYR A 926 9.62 36.75 -3.23
CA TYR A 926 9.18 36.22 -1.94
C TYR A 926 8.99 37.33 -0.91
N THR A 927 8.18 37.06 0.11
CA THR A 927 7.99 37.92 1.28
C THR A 927 7.81 37.08 2.54
N VAL A 928 8.46 37.45 3.64
CA VAL A 928 8.32 36.83 4.97
C VAL A 928 7.59 37.78 5.91
N LEU A 929 6.52 37.27 6.51
CA LEU A 929 5.65 37.99 7.44
C LEU A 929 5.65 37.31 8.80
N PHE A 930 5.79 38.07 9.88
CA PHE A 930 5.63 37.60 11.25
C PHE A 930 4.34 38.17 11.86
N HIS A 931 3.59 37.34 12.56
CA HIS A 931 2.31 37.72 13.15
C HIS A 931 1.93 36.83 14.34
N ASN A 932 1.00 37.31 15.17
CA ASN A 932 0.57 36.60 16.39
C ASN A 932 -0.85 36.01 16.29
N GLU A 933 -1.57 36.31 15.20
CA GLU A 933 -2.95 35.91 14.99
C GLU A 933 -3.07 35.17 13.66
N THR A 934 -3.86 34.11 13.60
CA THR A 934 -4.06 33.34 12.36
C THR A 934 -4.59 34.25 11.24
N LEU A 935 -3.87 34.28 10.11
CA LEU A 935 -4.31 35.02 8.93
C LEU A 935 -5.35 34.22 8.16
N LYS A 936 -6.48 34.84 7.81
CA LYS A 936 -7.54 34.18 7.01
C LYS A 936 -7.13 33.89 5.58
N SER A 937 -6.30 34.75 4.99
CA SER A 937 -5.87 34.64 3.59
C SER A 937 -4.38 35.04 3.48
N PRO A 938 -3.47 34.24 4.07
CA PRO A 938 -2.06 34.61 4.20
C PRO A 938 -1.42 34.97 2.86
N SER A 939 -1.83 34.39 1.73
CA SER A 939 -1.35 34.69 0.38
C SER A 939 -1.72 36.07 -0.17
N ALA A 940 -2.76 36.70 0.39
CA ALA A 940 -3.29 37.99 -0.08
C ALA A 940 -2.97 39.16 0.88
N VAL A 941 -2.42 38.89 2.06
CA VAL A 941 -2.14 39.91 3.07
C VAL A 941 -0.88 40.70 2.69
N GLY A 942 -1.04 42.02 2.54
CA GLY A 942 0.07 42.96 2.46
C GLY A 942 0.48 43.45 3.85
N ALA A 943 1.77 43.53 4.14
CA ALA A 943 2.30 43.97 5.43
C ALA A 943 1.89 45.40 5.83
N SER A 944 1.55 46.26 4.86
CA SER A 944 1.06 47.62 5.10
C SER A 944 -0.46 47.72 5.29
N SER A 945 -1.19 46.62 5.14
CA SER A 945 -2.67 46.59 5.13
C SER A 945 -3.32 45.91 6.35
N ALA A 946 -2.54 45.27 7.23
CA ALA A 946 -3.07 44.54 8.39
C ALA A 946 -2.33 44.92 9.69
N ASN A 947 -3.07 45.38 10.71
CA ASN A 947 -2.51 45.65 12.04
C ASN A 947 -1.94 44.35 12.64
N GLY A 948 -0.72 44.42 13.17
CA GLY A 948 -0.08 43.29 13.87
C GLY A 948 0.70 42.32 12.98
N VAL A 949 0.90 42.63 11.70
CA VAL A 949 1.74 41.87 10.76
C VAL A 949 3.02 42.63 10.47
N LEU A 950 4.18 42.00 10.72
CA LEU A 950 5.50 42.58 10.50
C LEU A 950 6.14 41.95 9.26
N LYS A 951 6.52 42.76 8.25
CA LYS A 951 7.38 42.29 7.15
C LYS A 951 8.83 42.20 7.62
N VAL A 952 9.39 40.99 7.55
CA VAL A 952 10.76 40.71 8.02
C VAL A 952 11.75 40.71 6.86
N ALA A 953 11.41 40.05 5.76
CA ALA A 953 12.24 39.94 4.57
C ALA A 953 11.37 40.03 3.32
N SER A 954 11.89 40.59 2.23
CA SER A 954 11.24 40.55 0.92
C SER A 954 12.24 40.82 -0.18
N ASP A 955 12.09 40.12 -1.31
CA ASP A 955 12.79 40.44 -2.55
C ASP A 955 11.76 40.47 -3.69
N GLU A 956 11.71 41.57 -4.43
CA GLU A 956 10.80 41.74 -5.57
C GLU A 956 11.25 40.93 -6.80
N ARG A 957 12.52 40.49 -6.83
CA ARG A 957 13.07 39.65 -7.89
C ARG A 957 14.28 38.85 -7.41
N VAL A 958 14.07 37.58 -7.09
CA VAL A 958 15.16 36.62 -6.80
C VAL A 958 16.08 36.53 -8.01
N ARG A 959 17.39 36.65 -7.77
CA ARG A 959 18.42 36.60 -8.81
C ARG A 959 19.15 35.26 -8.77
N ILE A 960 19.28 34.64 -9.93
CA ILE A 960 20.11 33.46 -10.12
C ILE A 960 21.54 33.96 -10.39
N ASN A 961 22.44 33.77 -9.41
CA ASN A 961 23.83 34.24 -9.51
C ASN A 961 24.72 33.33 -10.38
N ASN A 962 24.32 32.07 -10.52
CA ASN A 962 25.05 31.05 -11.24
C ASN A 962 24.22 30.63 -12.48
N THR A 963 24.78 30.70 -13.69
CA THR A 963 24.08 30.36 -14.95
C THR A 963 24.12 28.89 -15.37
N TYR A 964 22.95 28.25 -15.55
CA TYR A 964 22.64 27.37 -16.71
C TYR A 964 23.72 26.52 -17.41
N ASN A 965 24.33 25.45 -16.86
CA ASN A 965 25.18 24.54 -17.61
C ASN A 965 24.48 23.24 -18.06
N ALA A 966 24.18 23.17 -19.37
CA ALA A 966 23.50 22.02 -19.96
C ALA A 966 24.28 20.71 -19.95
N THR A 967 25.61 20.75 -19.85
CA THR A 967 26.43 19.54 -19.87
C THR A 967 26.53 18.85 -18.51
N GLU A 968 26.33 19.58 -17.42
CA GLU A 968 26.38 19.05 -16.04
C GLU A 968 25.21 18.12 -15.70
N ILE A 969 24.15 18.10 -16.50
CA ILE A 969 23.06 17.11 -16.31
C ILE A 969 23.55 15.66 -16.48
N LEU A 970 24.69 15.47 -17.14
CA LEU A 970 25.30 14.15 -17.33
C LEU A 970 26.24 13.78 -16.17
N ASP A 971 26.63 14.74 -15.32
CA ASP A 971 27.50 14.48 -14.19
C ASP A 971 26.73 13.81 -13.05
N ILE A 972 27.29 12.73 -12.52
CA ILE A 972 26.87 12.18 -11.23
C ILE A 972 27.60 13.02 -10.17
N GLY A 973 26.84 13.65 -9.28
CA GLY A 973 27.42 14.60 -8.33
C GLY A 973 26.43 15.03 -7.25
N PRO A 974 26.89 15.86 -6.30
CA PRO A 974 26.10 16.33 -5.17
C PRO A 974 24.77 16.96 -5.58
N LEU A 975 23.74 16.78 -4.76
CA LEU A 975 22.50 17.53 -4.92
C LEU A 975 22.75 19.01 -4.56
N GLU A 976 22.90 19.82 -5.59
CA GLU A 976 23.25 21.22 -5.42
C GLU A 976 22.02 22.13 -5.24
N SER A 977 21.70 22.46 -3.99
CA SER A 977 20.56 23.31 -3.61
C SER A 977 20.69 24.80 -3.95
N ASN A 978 19.58 25.45 -4.34
CA ASN A 978 19.53 26.88 -4.61
C ASN A 978 19.25 27.67 -3.34
N ILE A 979 20.31 28.11 -2.65
CA ILE A 979 20.20 28.80 -1.36
C ILE A 979 20.08 30.33 -1.54
N THR A 980 19.13 30.93 -0.84
CA THR A 980 19.04 32.39 -0.63
C THR A 980 19.09 32.71 0.86
N THR A 981 19.92 33.67 1.26
CA THR A 981 20.00 34.12 2.66
C THR A 981 19.73 35.62 2.75
N PHE A 982 18.78 36.00 3.61
CA PHE A 982 18.50 37.37 4.01
C PHE A 982 18.98 37.60 5.45
N ASN A 983 19.92 38.51 5.64
CA ASN A 983 20.39 38.91 6.97
C ASN A 983 19.57 40.09 7.48
N VAL A 984 19.05 40.00 8.69
CA VAL A 984 18.36 41.11 9.37
C VAL A 984 19.40 42.21 9.63
N PRO A 985 19.18 43.46 9.16
CA PRO A 985 20.10 44.56 9.39
C PRO A 985 20.39 44.77 10.88
N ALA A 986 21.64 45.11 11.23
CA ALA A 986 22.07 45.22 12.63
C ALA A 986 21.32 46.30 13.44
N ASP A 987 20.77 47.31 12.76
CA ASP A 987 19.94 48.39 13.30
C ASP A 987 18.46 48.00 13.45
N GLN A 988 18.03 46.87 12.88
CA GLN A 988 16.69 46.33 13.01
C GLN A 988 16.68 45.23 14.08
N THR A 989 15.70 45.29 14.99
CA THR A 989 15.47 44.21 15.96
C THR A 989 14.16 43.50 15.62
N VAL A 990 14.27 42.23 15.22
CA VAL A 990 13.13 41.37 14.90
C VAL A 990 13.12 40.22 15.89
N TYR A 991 11.95 39.93 16.47
CA TYR A 991 11.74 38.76 17.33
C TYR A 991 10.74 37.81 16.68
N THR A 992 10.88 36.51 16.94
CA THR A 992 9.88 35.52 16.53
C THR A 992 8.52 35.86 17.13
N SER A 993 7.49 35.79 16.27
CA SER A 993 6.07 35.84 16.67
C SER A 993 5.49 34.43 16.70
N LYS A 994 4.22 34.26 17.10
CA LYS A 994 3.61 32.91 17.14
C LYS A 994 3.61 32.22 15.77
N TYR A 995 3.56 33.00 14.70
CA TYR A 995 3.57 32.51 13.33
C TYR A 995 4.55 33.28 12.47
N ALA A 996 5.15 32.56 11.52
CA ALA A 996 5.80 33.14 10.36
C ALA A 996 5.14 32.61 9.10
N THR A 997 4.92 33.49 8.12
CA THR A 997 4.37 33.14 6.80
C THR A 997 5.37 33.52 5.72
N LEU A 998 5.74 32.55 4.88
CA LEU A 998 6.47 32.77 3.64
C LEU A 998 5.47 32.82 2.49
N GLN A 999 5.42 33.95 1.80
CA GLN A 999 4.70 34.15 0.54
C GLN A 999 5.68 34.02 -0.61
N ILE A 1000 5.33 33.21 -1.61
CA ILE A 1000 6.08 33.08 -2.87
C ILE A 1000 5.17 33.31 -4.06
N TRP A 1001 5.69 33.95 -5.09
CA TRP A 1001 5.01 34.09 -6.38
C TRP A 1001 5.97 33.72 -7.49
N GLY A 1002 5.49 32.92 -8.44
CA GLY A 1002 6.25 32.51 -9.60
C GLY A 1002 7.20 31.35 -9.43
N SER A 1003 7.80 30.99 -10.56
CA SER A 1003 8.83 29.97 -10.68
C SER A 1003 9.81 30.38 -11.77
N LEU A 1004 11.08 30.45 -11.42
CA LEU A 1004 12.21 30.74 -12.31
C LEU A 1004 12.74 29.48 -13.00
N ALA A 1005 12.14 28.31 -12.75
CA ALA A 1005 12.52 27.06 -13.42
C ALA A 1005 12.34 27.14 -14.94
N ASN A 1006 11.39 27.95 -15.41
CA ASN A 1006 11.22 28.24 -16.83
C ASN A 1006 11.92 29.55 -17.22
N GLY A 1007 13.17 29.47 -17.68
CA GLY A 1007 13.99 30.63 -18.06
C GLY A 1007 13.43 31.52 -19.18
N THR A 1008 12.29 31.16 -19.80
CA THR A 1008 11.57 31.99 -20.78
C THR A 1008 10.36 32.73 -20.18
N ALA A 1009 9.99 32.44 -18.94
CA ALA A 1009 8.88 33.09 -18.26
C ALA A 1009 9.28 34.49 -17.79
N ASN A 1010 8.49 35.49 -18.20
CA ASN A 1010 8.51 36.82 -17.60
C ASN A 1010 7.29 36.96 -16.68
N ALA A 1011 7.29 37.96 -15.80
CA ALA A 1011 6.20 38.19 -14.85
C ALA A 1011 4.79 38.31 -15.49
N LYS A 1012 4.66 38.59 -16.79
CA LYS A 1012 3.36 38.70 -17.47
C LYS A 1012 2.81 37.37 -17.99
N ASN A 1013 3.67 36.38 -18.22
CA ASN A 1013 3.31 35.13 -18.92
C ASN A 1013 3.64 33.88 -18.10
N MET A 1014 3.73 34.00 -16.78
CA MET A 1014 4.09 32.87 -15.94
C MET A 1014 2.94 31.86 -15.85
N GLY A 1015 3.27 30.57 -15.93
CA GLY A 1015 2.32 29.46 -15.91
C GLY A 1015 3.05 28.15 -15.61
N GLY A 1016 2.30 27.07 -15.42
CA GLY A 1016 2.84 25.81 -14.88
C GLY A 1016 2.94 25.82 -13.36
N GLU A 1017 3.73 24.89 -12.83
CA GLU A 1017 3.89 24.63 -11.39
C GLU A 1017 4.63 25.76 -10.65
N GLY A 1018 4.29 25.96 -9.38
CA GLY A 1018 4.92 26.96 -8.52
C GLY A 1018 6.39 26.66 -8.20
N ALA A 1019 7.03 27.60 -7.52
CA ALA A 1019 8.38 27.42 -7.00
C ALA A 1019 8.44 26.42 -5.84
N THR A 1020 9.62 25.84 -5.63
CA THR A 1020 9.86 24.83 -4.60
C THR A 1020 10.51 25.46 -3.38
N VAL A 1021 10.19 24.91 -2.20
CA VAL A 1021 10.85 25.21 -0.92
C VAL A 1021 11.19 23.89 -0.27
N ALA A 1022 12.47 23.49 -0.33
CA ALA A 1022 12.98 22.30 0.36
C ALA A 1022 13.31 22.58 1.82
N GLU A 1023 13.76 23.79 2.15
CA GLU A 1023 14.02 24.16 3.54
C GLU A 1023 13.83 25.67 3.73
N TRP A 1024 13.21 26.05 4.84
CA TRP A 1024 13.02 27.42 5.27
C TRP A 1024 13.51 27.56 6.71
N SER A 1025 14.71 28.10 6.84
CA SER A 1025 15.38 28.28 8.12
C SER A 1025 15.21 29.69 8.67
N ILE A 1026 14.76 29.79 9.92
CA ILE A 1026 14.69 31.06 10.68
C ILE A 1026 15.77 31.02 11.76
N ILE A 1027 16.83 31.81 11.57
CA ILE A 1027 18.05 31.75 12.38
C ILE A 1027 17.98 32.74 13.52
N VAL A 1028 18.13 32.25 14.75
CA VAL A 1028 17.94 33.06 15.97
C VAL A 1028 19.15 33.09 16.91
N ASP A 1029 19.16 34.05 17.83
CA ASP A 1029 20.08 34.09 18.97
C ASP A 1029 19.61 33.17 20.11
N GLY A 1030 20.57 32.50 20.77
CA GLY A 1030 20.32 31.83 22.05
C GLY A 1030 19.49 30.55 21.98
N LEU A 1031 19.34 29.93 20.80
CA LEU A 1031 18.76 28.59 20.70
C LEU A 1031 19.74 27.58 21.32
N SER A 1032 19.41 27.03 22.48
CA SER A 1032 20.26 26.03 23.14
C SER A 1032 20.38 24.80 22.24
N GLN A 1033 21.60 24.48 21.80
CA GLN A 1033 21.85 23.17 21.20
C GLN A 1033 21.91 22.15 22.32
N ASN A 1034 21.13 21.06 22.24
CA ASN A 1034 21.37 19.92 23.11
C ASN A 1034 22.77 19.39 22.80
N GLN A 1035 23.72 19.69 23.69
CA GLN A 1035 25.14 19.31 23.55
C GLN A 1035 25.38 17.80 23.73
N SER A 1036 24.35 17.00 24.04
CA SER A 1036 24.47 15.58 24.37
C SER A 1036 24.78 14.66 23.18
N GLU A 1037 24.67 15.14 21.93
CA GLU A 1037 24.90 14.33 20.72
C GLU A 1037 26.00 14.90 19.81
N SER A 1038 27.11 15.38 20.39
CA SER A 1038 28.28 15.88 19.66
C SER A 1038 28.97 14.87 18.72
N HIS A 1039 28.42 13.66 18.56
CA HIS A 1039 28.95 12.59 17.73
C HIS A 1039 28.21 12.41 16.39
N LEU A 1040 27.01 12.98 16.22
CA LEU A 1040 26.26 12.90 14.95
C LEU A 1040 26.66 14.06 14.03
N LYS A 1041 27.13 13.74 12.82
CA LYS A 1041 27.41 14.74 11.77
C LYS A 1041 26.08 15.34 11.30
N LYS A 1042 25.93 16.67 11.39
CA LYS A 1042 24.78 17.39 10.81
C LYS A 1042 24.68 17.11 9.31
N ARG A 1043 23.45 17.06 8.78
CA ARG A 1043 23.21 17.06 7.33
C ARG A 1043 23.63 18.43 6.76
N ASP A 1044 24.41 18.46 5.69
CA ASP A 1044 24.70 19.70 4.96
C ASP A 1044 23.51 20.07 4.05
N LEU A 1045 23.30 21.36 3.81
CA LEU A 1045 22.19 21.91 3.00
C LEU A 1045 22.30 21.60 1.50
N GLY A 1046 23.25 20.77 1.09
CA GLY A 1046 23.41 20.21 -0.26
C GLY A 1046 23.62 18.69 -0.28
N GLY A 1047 23.21 18.00 0.79
CA GLY A 1047 23.54 16.58 1.02
C GLY A 1047 24.99 16.39 1.48
N ASN A 1048 25.29 15.25 2.10
CA ASN A 1048 26.64 14.97 2.66
C ASN A 1048 27.67 14.50 1.59
N LEU A 1049 27.43 14.81 0.31
CA LEU A 1049 28.20 14.32 -0.82
C LEU A 1049 29.50 15.11 -0.99
N LYS A 1050 30.62 14.42 -1.22
CA LYS A 1050 31.94 15.07 -1.35
C LYS A 1050 31.92 16.03 -2.53
N THR A 1051 32.29 17.29 -2.29
CA THR A 1051 32.59 18.23 -3.38
C THR A 1051 33.82 17.73 -4.15
N ARG A 1052 33.72 17.56 -5.48
CA ARG A 1052 34.89 17.23 -6.34
C ARG A 1052 36.05 18.17 -5.99
N GLU A 1053 37.17 17.62 -5.52
CA GLU A 1053 38.37 18.42 -5.24
C GLU A 1053 38.83 19.12 -6.51
N ALA A 1054 39.14 20.41 -6.39
CA ALA A 1054 39.50 21.28 -7.52
C ALA A 1054 40.74 20.75 -8.27
N MET A 1055 40.52 20.02 -9.37
CA MET A 1055 41.57 19.75 -10.34
C MET A 1055 41.91 21.04 -11.10
N ASN A 1056 43.20 21.39 -11.03
CA ASN A 1056 43.97 22.31 -11.87
C ASN A 1056 43.20 23.44 -12.57
N ALA A 1057 43.30 24.63 -11.97
CA ALA A 1057 42.75 25.88 -12.47
C ALA A 1057 43.43 26.34 -13.77
N ASP A 1058 42.95 25.86 -14.92
CA ASP A 1058 43.06 26.62 -16.19
C ASP A 1058 41.93 26.35 -17.20
N VAL A 1059 40.80 25.78 -16.77
CA VAL A 1059 39.56 25.72 -17.57
C VAL A 1059 38.36 25.99 -16.66
N LEU A 1060 38.27 27.22 -16.13
CA LEU A 1060 37.16 27.65 -15.25
C LEU A 1060 36.60 28.99 -15.74
N LEU A 1061 35.47 28.93 -16.44
CA LEU A 1061 34.62 30.09 -16.69
C LEU A 1061 33.14 29.75 -16.45
N LYS A 1062 32.69 30.16 -15.25
CA LYS A 1062 31.36 30.67 -14.90
C LYS A 1062 30.21 29.66 -14.80
N LEU A 1063 30.07 29.22 -13.56
CA LEU A 1063 29.17 28.21 -12.99
C LEU A 1063 27.70 28.63 -12.97
N GLY A 1064 26.80 27.66 -13.22
CA GLY A 1064 25.50 27.57 -12.60
C GLY A 1064 24.39 26.76 -13.25
N ARG A 1065 23.20 26.79 -12.65
CA ARG A 1065 22.39 25.58 -12.46
C ARG A 1065 20.99 25.61 -13.13
N VAL A 1066 20.50 24.39 -13.45
CA VAL A 1066 19.16 23.87 -13.85
C VAL A 1066 18.73 23.78 -15.36
N ALA A 1067 18.45 22.53 -15.84
CA ALA A 1067 17.39 22.23 -16.84
C ALA A 1067 16.51 21.06 -16.38
N ARG A 1068 15.19 21.23 -16.39
CA ARG A 1068 14.16 20.97 -17.43
C ARG A 1068 13.61 19.54 -17.39
N TYR A 1069 12.58 19.41 -16.57
CA TYR A 1069 11.62 18.31 -16.47
C TYR A 1069 10.80 18.05 -17.77
N MET A 1070 10.70 19.03 -18.67
CA MET A 1070 9.77 18.99 -19.82
C MET A 1070 10.37 18.49 -21.14
N GLU A 1071 11.70 18.50 -21.30
CA GLU A 1071 12.38 18.03 -22.52
C GLU A 1071 12.74 16.54 -22.46
N GLY A 1072 12.95 16.01 -21.24
CA GLY A 1072 13.04 14.57 -20.97
C GLY A 1072 11.72 13.86 -21.27
N ARG A 1073 10.60 14.41 -20.77
CA ARG A 1073 9.25 13.87 -21.01
C ARG A 1073 8.93 13.67 -22.49
N LYS A 1074 9.25 14.63 -23.37
CA LYS A 1074 9.03 14.51 -24.83
C LYS A 1074 10.00 13.59 -25.58
N ARG A 1075 11.16 13.25 -24.98
CA ARG A 1075 12.10 12.27 -25.53
C ARG A 1075 11.77 10.86 -25.05
N MET A 1076 11.31 10.72 -23.81
CA MET A 1076 10.83 9.45 -23.24
C MET A 1076 9.43 9.07 -23.73
N GLU A 1077 8.52 10.02 -23.94
CA GLU A 1077 7.26 9.78 -24.66
C GLU A 1077 7.51 9.19 -26.06
N ARG A 1078 8.60 9.60 -26.73
CA ARG A 1078 9.02 9.01 -28.02
C ARG A 1078 9.76 7.69 -27.91
N ALA A 1079 10.29 7.33 -26.75
CA ALA A 1079 10.83 5.99 -26.49
C ALA A 1079 9.70 5.02 -26.10
N ASN A 1080 8.70 5.51 -25.35
CA ASN A 1080 7.48 4.79 -25.01
C ASN A 1080 6.58 4.57 -26.25
N GLU A 1081 6.55 5.49 -27.21
CA GLU A 1081 5.85 5.29 -28.50
C GLU A 1081 6.48 4.21 -29.41
N ILE A 1082 7.70 3.72 -29.11
CA ILE A 1082 8.37 2.67 -29.90
C ILE A 1082 8.22 1.29 -29.25
N TRP A 1083 7.69 1.20 -28.02
CA TRP A 1083 7.60 -0.06 -27.28
C TRP A 1083 6.27 -0.22 -26.50
N ILE A 1084 5.19 0.44 -26.94
CA ILE A 1084 3.79 0.07 -26.63
C ILE A 1084 3.19 -0.67 -27.82
#